data_AF-A0A936MLS7-F1
#
_entry.id   AF-A0A936MLS7-F1
#
_cell.length_a   1.000
_cell.length_b   1.000
_cell.length_c   1.000
_cell.angle_alpha   90.00
_cell.angle_beta   90.00
_cell.angle_gamma   90.00
#
_symmetry.space_group_name_H-M   'P 1'
#
loop_
_entity.id
_entity.type
_entity.pdbx_description
1 polymer ?
#
loop_
_entity_poly.entity_id
_entity_poly.type
_entity_poly.pdbx_seq_one_letter_code
_entity_poly.pdbx_strand_id
1 'polypeptide(L)'
;MYILHLSDLHVTEPGQSLDDVWMHPAQALSTLHPTPFDFVIVSGDLTQRGSVAEYDELGAFAEKRLIDLVVDHDRTRVVFVPGNHDVDWSADIGEPVRLASLRTGNDFDQIEEHMQRLKRSPDLSDLRIDVGRFGHLDLIKLRAGADYNRRFANVQRFLERFYGDSLKPLGRPFGLTDANEREHWSAHVFPKDKVAFFGFNSCHRNDRYWPGACISTRAVSAARDFANSLDRDTLRVAVWHHGFTSERGRPDYLTLQDVGTLYAAGFRVGFHGHTHQESSKLVELFKNRFVIISTGSLGAAANERPGAVGNQFSVVRLSPSTVSVEVYERTGQAGEYALEPKRKYFEVNWEPVARDERFVKAREHSRIWNVGDDGITLVEVELRDFVAPVDTPIAVLEPPYNNVQAEPRATTWRGRRDVKEEPLGNNRLRFMLQGADKPERYLSWSYHLSNAVALTQTELNLLERRDRWYPNLIDGFDVRSHVVRFEADHLTLALVFTDASGGTIADAYPMVERRDEQFGEERWEPVDFEQDRCRSHFIVGKTHVELKVPGPIVGYRYSLAYRPGARGKDYPEAAKWTARALLERCCGKPLSTQSLSTKLTEAVGASIFKIATASPWGAQTAPISRGGLLGERGSWMGMIWDSQLRMLCPIFGQFWPQSWSARFSCGSGVAGHAFRFNKTAAWHRDAQSGTSIVYQPSPPHHRLFARQYRWILAFPLRLAPEEEASIGVVGLASEEENTQVERALGHLARAICTETLDHEAAKLLRMLETVLNVVFWTLVAEAKDGLSESEQRYPRQVLKSLLASASD
;
A
#
# COMPACT_ATOMS: atom_id res chain seq x y z
N MET A 1 -14.68 3.47 -19.02
CA MET A 1 -15.60 2.87 -20.01
C MET A 1 -16.82 2.34 -19.29
N TYR A 2 -18.01 2.58 -19.83
CA TYR A 2 -19.29 2.04 -19.39
C TYR A 2 -19.75 0.94 -20.34
N ILE A 3 -20.02 -0.23 -19.79
CA ILE A 3 -20.38 -1.43 -20.54
C ILE A 3 -21.73 -1.92 -20.01
N LEU A 4 -22.70 -2.10 -20.91
CA LEU A 4 -23.95 -2.79 -20.58
C LEU A 4 -23.73 -4.30 -20.75
N HIS A 5 -23.96 -5.07 -19.68
CA HIS A 5 -23.83 -6.53 -19.70
C HIS A 5 -25.21 -7.18 -19.57
N LEU A 6 -25.57 -7.93 -20.62
CA LEU A 6 -26.77 -8.73 -20.75
C LEU A 6 -26.38 -10.21 -20.86
N SER A 7 -27.29 -11.10 -20.46
CA SER A 7 -27.12 -12.55 -20.61
C SER A 7 -28.48 -13.23 -20.61
N ASP A 8 -28.52 -14.47 -21.13
CA ASP A 8 -29.68 -15.36 -21.03
C ASP A 8 -30.96 -14.65 -21.51
N LEU A 9 -30.90 -14.20 -22.78
CA LEU A 9 -31.97 -13.45 -23.45
C LEU A 9 -33.17 -14.32 -23.79
N HIS A 10 -32.99 -15.65 -23.73
CA HIS A 10 -34.01 -16.63 -24.06
C HIS A 10 -35.32 -16.35 -23.31
N VAL A 11 -36.41 -16.25 -24.06
CA VAL A 11 -37.75 -15.99 -23.53
C VAL A 11 -38.45 -17.32 -23.34
N THR A 12 -38.77 -17.67 -22.10
CA THR A 12 -39.41 -18.96 -21.78
C THR A 12 -40.89 -18.87 -21.47
N GLU A 13 -41.41 -17.66 -21.26
CA GLU A 13 -42.84 -17.44 -21.04
C GLU A 13 -43.64 -17.51 -22.36
N PRO A 14 -44.66 -18.40 -22.46
CA PRO A 14 -45.40 -18.56 -23.71
C PRO A 14 -46.10 -17.27 -24.16
N GLY A 15 -45.83 -16.84 -25.40
CA GLY A 15 -46.48 -15.69 -26.03
C GLY A 15 -45.83 -14.33 -25.75
N GLN A 16 -44.72 -14.30 -25.01
CA GLN A 16 -43.91 -13.10 -24.81
C GLN A 16 -42.80 -13.01 -25.88
N SER A 17 -42.54 -11.81 -26.41
CA SER A 17 -41.43 -11.55 -27.35
C SER A 17 -40.20 -10.96 -26.64
N LEU A 18 -39.05 -10.98 -27.31
CA LEU A 18 -37.83 -10.34 -26.78
C LEU A 18 -38.01 -8.82 -26.59
N ASP A 19 -38.78 -8.18 -27.48
CA ASP A 19 -39.13 -6.76 -27.42
C ASP A 19 -39.99 -6.44 -26.17
N ASP A 20 -40.88 -7.36 -25.76
CA ASP A 20 -41.70 -7.21 -24.55
C ASP A 20 -40.86 -7.26 -23.27
N VAL A 21 -39.90 -8.19 -23.22
CA VAL A 21 -38.96 -8.32 -22.10
C VAL A 21 -38.08 -7.06 -21.98
N TRP A 22 -37.70 -6.45 -23.11
CA TRP A 22 -36.81 -5.30 -23.19
C TRP A 22 -37.45 -3.96 -22.77
N MET A 23 -38.77 -3.82 -22.82
CA MET A 23 -39.45 -2.54 -22.49
C MET A 23 -39.06 -2.00 -21.11
N HIS A 24 -39.02 -2.87 -20.10
CA HIS A 24 -38.70 -2.48 -18.73
C HIS A 24 -37.21 -2.13 -18.51
N PRO A 25 -36.23 -2.93 -18.99
CA PRO A 25 -34.82 -2.53 -19.03
C PRO A 25 -34.59 -1.20 -19.76
N ALA A 26 -35.22 -1.00 -20.92
CA ALA A 26 -35.06 0.24 -21.70
C ALA A 26 -35.53 1.48 -20.92
N GLN A 27 -36.68 1.37 -20.23
CA GLN A 27 -37.18 2.43 -19.37
C GLN A 27 -36.22 2.73 -18.22
N ALA A 28 -35.68 1.70 -17.56
CA ALA A 28 -34.69 1.88 -16.51
C ALA A 28 -33.40 2.54 -17.02
N LEU A 29 -32.87 2.09 -18.16
CA LEU A 29 -31.65 2.65 -18.75
C LEU A 29 -31.83 4.13 -19.12
N SER A 30 -33.02 4.52 -19.59
CA SER A 30 -33.31 5.92 -19.96
C SER A 30 -33.22 6.91 -18.80
N THR A 31 -33.39 6.46 -17.56
CA THR A 31 -33.29 7.31 -16.35
C THR A 31 -31.91 7.23 -15.68
N LEU A 32 -31.21 6.11 -15.83
CA LEU A 32 -29.95 5.83 -15.14
C LEU A 32 -28.73 6.38 -15.86
N HIS A 33 -28.71 6.27 -17.19
CA HIS A 33 -27.57 6.69 -18.01
C HIS A 33 -28.09 7.08 -19.41
N PRO A 34 -28.36 8.38 -19.67
CA PRO A 34 -28.75 8.80 -21.01
C PRO A 34 -27.62 8.43 -21.98
N THR A 35 -27.99 7.66 -23.00
CA THR A 35 -27.18 7.09 -24.08
C THR A 35 -26.05 8.00 -24.59
N PRO A 36 -24.94 7.43 -25.13
CA PRO A 36 -24.67 6.00 -25.38
C PRO A 36 -23.61 5.34 -24.44
N PHE A 37 -23.59 3.99 -24.39
CA PHE A 37 -22.58 3.13 -23.74
C PHE A 37 -21.37 2.87 -24.64
N ASP A 38 -20.19 2.65 -24.07
CA ASP A 38 -19.00 2.32 -24.85
C ASP A 38 -19.11 0.95 -25.53
N PHE A 39 -19.72 -0.03 -24.85
CA PHE A 39 -19.91 -1.40 -25.32
C PHE A 39 -21.18 -2.04 -24.75
N VAL A 40 -21.74 -3.00 -25.49
CA VAL A 40 -22.78 -3.93 -25.01
C VAL A 40 -22.22 -5.34 -25.10
N ILE A 41 -22.29 -6.12 -24.03
CA ILE A 41 -21.88 -7.53 -23.99
C ILE A 41 -23.12 -8.39 -23.77
N VAL A 42 -23.30 -9.41 -24.61
CA VAL A 42 -24.34 -10.43 -24.46
C VAL A 42 -23.67 -11.81 -24.29
N SER A 43 -23.63 -12.28 -23.03
CA SER A 43 -22.83 -13.44 -22.62
C SER A 43 -23.52 -14.81 -22.77
N GLY A 44 -24.16 -15.06 -23.90
CA GLY A 44 -24.74 -16.37 -24.24
C GLY A 44 -26.19 -16.58 -23.86
N ASP A 45 -26.69 -17.76 -24.26
CA ASP A 45 -28.10 -18.13 -24.35
C ASP A 45 -28.93 -17.04 -25.01
N LEU A 46 -28.55 -16.79 -26.27
CA LEU A 46 -29.14 -15.76 -27.12
C LEU A 46 -30.57 -16.14 -27.55
N THR A 47 -30.87 -17.44 -27.54
CA THR A 47 -32.15 -18.06 -27.94
C THR A 47 -32.51 -19.18 -26.97
N GLN A 48 -33.75 -19.70 -27.00
CA GLN A 48 -34.18 -20.81 -26.14
C GLN A 48 -33.89 -22.19 -26.73
N ARG A 49 -33.97 -22.34 -28.06
CA ARG A 49 -33.82 -23.64 -28.73
C ARG A 49 -32.82 -23.64 -29.89
N GLY A 50 -32.10 -22.54 -30.12
CA GLY A 50 -31.16 -22.42 -31.23
C GLY A 50 -31.83 -22.48 -32.60
N SER A 51 -33.13 -22.16 -32.71
CA SER A 51 -33.87 -22.27 -33.97
C SER A 51 -33.63 -21.06 -34.89
N VAL A 52 -33.80 -21.29 -36.19
CA VAL A 52 -33.69 -20.24 -37.23
C VAL A 52 -34.59 -19.04 -36.95
N ALA A 53 -35.84 -19.28 -36.51
CA ALA A 53 -36.82 -18.23 -36.27
C ALA A 53 -36.44 -17.36 -35.07
N GLU A 54 -35.95 -17.95 -33.98
CA GLU A 54 -35.49 -17.20 -32.79
C GLU A 54 -34.29 -16.30 -33.13
N TYR A 55 -33.35 -16.76 -33.96
CA TYR A 55 -32.25 -15.92 -34.41
C TYR A 55 -32.67 -14.79 -35.35
N ASP A 56 -33.71 -15.00 -36.17
CA ASP A 56 -34.25 -13.93 -37.02
C ASP A 56 -34.94 -12.85 -36.16
N GLU A 57 -35.65 -13.23 -35.08
CA GLU A 57 -36.18 -12.30 -34.07
C GLU A 57 -35.06 -11.55 -33.34
N LEU A 58 -34.03 -12.27 -32.85
CA LEU A 58 -32.88 -11.68 -32.19
C LEU A 58 -32.14 -10.67 -33.09
N GLY A 59 -32.00 -10.98 -34.39
CA GLY A 59 -31.41 -10.07 -35.36
C GLY A 59 -32.17 -8.76 -35.47
N ALA A 60 -33.50 -8.84 -35.61
CA ALA A 60 -34.35 -7.64 -35.66
C ALA A 60 -34.29 -6.84 -34.35
N PHE A 61 -34.27 -7.52 -33.20
CA PHE A 61 -34.10 -6.90 -31.89
C PHE A 61 -32.76 -6.18 -31.76
N ALA A 62 -31.65 -6.84 -32.10
CA ALA A 62 -30.31 -6.28 -31.97
C ALA A 62 -30.14 -5.02 -32.84
N GLU A 63 -30.64 -5.06 -34.08
CA GLU A 63 -30.62 -3.91 -35.00
C GLU A 63 -31.45 -2.72 -34.48
N LYS A 64 -32.63 -2.98 -33.92
CA LYS A 64 -33.56 -1.94 -33.48
C LYS A 64 -33.28 -1.39 -32.08
N ARG A 65 -32.66 -2.19 -31.20
CA ARG A 65 -32.54 -1.89 -29.76
C ARG A 65 -31.13 -1.79 -29.26
N LEU A 66 -30.22 -2.69 -29.65
CA LEU A 66 -28.88 -2.75 -29.05
C LEU A 66 -27.88 -1.81 -29.75
N ILE A 67 -27.98 -1.67 -31.07
CA ILE A 67 -27.12 -0.76 -31.84
C ILE A 67 -27.28 0.69 -31.38
N ASP A 68 -28.51 1.11 -31.05
CA ASP A 68 -28.78 2.47 -30.57
C ASP A 68 -28.25 2.77 -29.16
N LEU A 69 -27.81 1.75 -28.44
CA LEU A 69 -27.25 1.91 -27.09
C LEU A 69 -25.76 2.15 -27.10
N VAL A 70 -25.05 1.88 -28.20
CA VAL A 70 -23.58 1.96 -28.26
C VAL A 70 -23.10 3.23 -28.97
N VAL A 71 -21.90 3.71 -28.58
CA VAL A 71 -21.26 4.86 -29.21
C VAL A 71 -21.14 4.64 -30.72
N ASP A 72 -21.40 5.70 -31.49
CA ASP A 72 -21.37 5.73 -32.96
C ASP A 72 -22.31 4.75 -33.67
N HIS A 73 -23.25 4.12 -32.94
CA HIS A 73 -24.10 3.04 -33.47
C HIS A 73 -23.25 1.91 -34.09
N ASP A 74 -22.04 1.70 -33.59
CA ASP A 74 -21.10 0.73 -34.13
C ASP A 74 -21.45 -0.68 -33.65
N ARG A 75 -22.00 -1.49 -34.56
CA ARG A 75 -22.35 -2.89 -34.29
C ARG A 75 -21.19 -3.74 -33.77
N THR A 76 -19.94 -3.39 -34.05
CA THR A 76 -18.77 -4.14 -33.54
C THR A 76 -18.59 -3.97 -32.04
N ARG A 77 -19.19 -2.93 -31.44
CA ARG A 77 -19.22 -2.68 -29.99
C ARG A 77 -20.29 -3.50 -29.25
N VAL A 78 -21.12 -4.25 -29.98
CA VAL A 78 -22.02 -5.25 -29.43
C VAL A 78 -21.34 -6.61 -29.53
N VAL A 79 -21.00 -7.24 -28.40
CA VAL A 79 -20.23 -8.48 -28.34
C VAL A 79 -21.15 -9.65 -27.95
N PHE A 80 -21.38 -10.56 -28.90
CA PHE A 80 -22.15 -11.79 -28.70
C PHE A 80 -21.24 -13.01 -28.54
N VAL A 81 -21.61 -13.91 -27.63
CA VAL A 81 -21.05 -15.28 -27.53
C VAL A 81 -22.20 -16.28 -27.41
N PRO A 82 -22.02 -17.55 -27.84
CA PRO A 82 -23.07 -18.58 -27.72
C PRO A 82 -23.15 -19.20 -26.32
N GLY A 83 -24.35 -19.65 -25.93
CA GLY A 83 -24.61 -20.50 -24.76
C GLY A 83 -25.12 -21.90 -25.12
N ASN A 84 -25.53 -22.69 -24.12
CA ASN A 84 -25.99 -24.06 -24.33
C ASN A 84 -27.37 -24.13 -25.00
N HIS A 85 -28.22 -23.12 -24.84
CA HIS A 85 -29.49 -23.01 -25.55
C HIS A 85 -29.32 -22.59 -27.03
N ASP A 86 -28.13 -22.10 -27.40
CA ASP A 86 -27.75 -21.80 -28.79
C ASP A 86 -27.23 -23.02 -29.57
N VAL A 87 -27.05 -24.16 -28.88
CA VAL A 87 -26.76 -25.45 -29.51
C VAL A 87 -28.05 -26.01 -30.10
N ASP A 88 -28.02 -26.45 -31.37
CA ASP A 88 -29.11 -27.24 -31.92
C ASP A 88 -29.06 -28.68 -31.39
N TRP A 89 -29.82 -28.94 -30.33
CA TRP A 89 -29.95 -30.25 -29.69
C TRP A 89 -30.59 -31.32 -30.60
N SER A 90 -31.21 -30.91 -31.72
CA SER A 90 -31.80 -31.82 -32.70
C SER A 90 -30.83 -32.25 -33.81
N ALA A 91 -29.66 -31.61 -33.90
CA ALA A 91 -28.67 -31.90 -34.93
C ALA A 91 -28.22 -33.38 -34.91
N ASP A 92 -28.06 -33.96 -36.10
CA ASP A 92 -27.51 -35.31 -36.26
C ASP A 92 -25.98 -35.29 -36.06
N ILE A 93 -25.56 -35.54 -34.82
CA ILE A 93 -24.16 -35.40 -34.38
C ILE A 93 -23.38 -36.71 -34.33
N GLY A 94 -24.00 -37.87 -34.56
CA GLY A 94 -23.34 -39.15 -34.34
C GLY A 94 -24.14 -40.36 -34.81
N GLU A 95 -23.45 -41.49 -34.93
CA GLU A 95 -24.02 -42.74 -35.42
C GLU A 95 -24.05 -43.81 -34.31
N PRO A 96 -25.13 -44.63 -34.21
CA PRO A 96 -25.18 -45.73 -33.26
C PRO A 96 -24.11 -46.79 -33.51
N VAL A 97 -23.36 -47.15 -32.48
CA VAL A 97 -22.37 -48.23 -32.50
C VAL A 97 -23.08 -49.57 -32.36
N ARG A 98 -23.02 -50.39 -33.41
CA ARG A 98 -23.60 -51.73 -33.39
C ARG A 98 -22.62 -52.72 -32.76
N LEU A 99 -22.68 -52.93 -31.45
CA LEU A 99 -21.84 -53.93 -30.78
C LEU A 99 -21.98 -55.33 -31.40
N ALA A 100 -23.18 -55.67 -31.88
CA ALA A 100 -23.46 -56.93 -32.56
C ALA A 100 -22.76 -57.09 -33.94
N SER A 101 -22.08 -56.07 -34.48
CA SER A 101 -21.30 -56.17 -35.72
C SER A 101 -19.79 -56.38 -35.50
N LEU A 102 -19.29 -56.33 -34.26
CA LEU A 102 -17.90 -56.62 -33.94
C LEU A 102 -17.62 -58.12 -34.15
N ARG A 103 -16.52 -58.48 -34.83
CA ARG A 103 -16.24 -59.89 -35.24
C ARG A 103 -14.81 -60.34 -34.96
N THR A 104 -13.88 -59.41 -34.76
CA THR A 104 -12.45 -59.70 -34.61
C THR A 104 -11.92 -59.26 -33.25
N GLY A 105 -10.82 -59.87 -32.78
CA GLY A 105 -10.16 -59.45 -31.52
C GLY A 105 -9.79 -57.96 -31.51
N ASN A 106 -9.30 -57.45 -32.64
CA ASN A 106 -8.97 -56.04 -32.83
C ASN A 106 -10.20 -55.11 -32.67
N ASP A 107 -11.40 -55.55 -33.06
CA ASP A 107 -12.64 -54.77 -32.87
C ASP A 107 -12.98 -54.64 -31.38
N PHE A 108 -12.74 -55.71 -30.60
CA PHE A 108 -12.96 -55.73 -29.16
C PHE A 108 -11.92 -54.88 -28.40
N ASP A 109 -10.66 -54.91 -28.83
CA ASP A 109 -9.60 -54.08 -28.24
C ASP A 109 -9.88 -52.58 -28.46
N GLN A 110 -10.32 -52.19 -29.66
CA GLN A 110 -10.64 -50.80 -29.99
C GLN A 110 -11.86 -50.28 -29.22
N ILE A 111 -12.93 -51.07 -29.12
CA ILE A 111 -14.10 -50.65 -28.34
C ILE A 111 -13.78 -50.60 -26.84
N GLU A 112 -12.94 -51.50 -26.33
CA GLU A 112 -12.45 -51.43 -24.95
C GLU A 112 -11.67 -50.13 -24.72
N GLU A 113 -10.75 -49.76 -25.61
CA GLU A 113 -10.00 -48.51 -25.49
C GLU A 113 -10.92 -47.30 -25.45
N HIS A 114 -11.90 -47.23 -26.37
CA HIS A 114 -12.87 -46.14 -26.42
C HIS A 114 -13.78 -46.10 -25.18
N MET A 115 -14.21 -47.25 -24.66
CA MET A 115 -15.00 -47.35 -23.44
C MET A 115 -14.19 -46.94 -22.20
N GLN A 116 -12.93 -47.34 -22.11
CA GLN A 116 -12.03 -46.91 -21.05
C GLN A 116 -11.76 -45.41 -21.11
N ARG A 117 -11.76 -44.81 -22.32
CA ARG A 117 -11.67 -43.35 -22.49
C ARG A 117 -12.94 -42.65 -22.04
N LEU A 118 -14.12 -43.15 -22.45
CA LEU A 118 -15.42 -42.66 -21.99
C LEU A 118 -15.56 -42.70 -20.46
N LYS A 119 -15.06 -43.77 -19.82
CA LYS A 119 -15.06 -43.89 -18.36
C LYS A 119 -14.12 -42.91 -17.66
N ARG A 120 -12.93 -42.67 -18.22
CA ARG A 120 -11.88 -41.83 -17.60
C ARG A 120 -12.07 -40.34 -17.87
N SER A 121 -12.51 -39.99 -19.07
CA SER A 121 -12.62 -38.62 -19.58
C SER A 121 -13.81 -38.54 -20.55
N PRO A 122 -15.05 -38.57 -20.05
CA PRO A 122 -16.25 -38.58 -20.88
C PRO A 122 -16.37 -37.34 -21.78
N ASP A 123 -15.86 -36.20 -21.31
CA ASP A 123 -15.71 -34.94 -22.04
C ASP A 123 -14.74 -35.03 -23.23
N LEU A 124 -13.72 -35.90 -23.15
CA LEU A 124 -12.73 -36.16 -24.20
C LEU A 124 -13.06 -37.35 -25.10
N SER A 125 -14.16 -38.03 -24.84
CA SER A 125 -14.58 -39.19 -25.60
C SER A 125 -15.35 -38.76 -26.86
N ASP A 126 -15.10 -39.45 -27.97
CA ASP A 126 -15.97 -39.36 -29.15
C ASP A 126 -17.15 -40.35 -29.06
N LEU A 127 -17.26 -41.09 -27.96
CA LEU A 127 -18.42 -41.92 -27.65
C LEU A 127 -19.34 -41.21 -26.65
N ARG A 128 -20.64 -41.42 -26.82
CA ARG A 128 -21.71 -40.98 -25.93
C ARG A 128 -22.61 -42.17 -25.58
N ILE A 129 -23.30 -42.06 -24.45
CA ILE A 129 -24.32 -43.02 -24.01
C ILE A 129 -25.68 -42.35 -24.14
N ASP A 130 -26.57 -42.97 -24.88
CA ASP A 130 -27.98 -42.61 -24.95
C ASP A 130 -28.78 -43.59 -24.09
N VAL A 131 -29.60 -43.07 -23.17
CA VAL A 131 -30.48 -43.89 -22.34
C VAL A 131 -31.87 -43.81 -22.94
N GLY A 132 -32.23 -44.86 -23.68
CA GLY A 132 -33.52 -44.91 -24.35
C GLY A 132 -34.69 -44.94 -23.37
N ARG A 133 -35.88 -44.57 -23.85
CA ARG A 133 -37.12 -44.47 -23.06
C ARG A 133 -37.46 -45.73 -22.23
N PHE A 134 -36.99 -46.89 -22.66
CA PHE A 134 -37.22 -48.18 -21.98
C PHE A 134 -36.03 -48.63 -21.10
N GLY A 135 -35.05 -47.75 -20.86
CA GLY A 135 -33.87 -48.05 -20.04
C GLY A 135 -32.77 -48.84 -20.75
N HIS A 136 -32.81 -48.97 -22.08
CA HIS A 136 -31.68 -49.52 -22.85
C HIS A 136 -30.58 -48.48 -23.01
N LEU A 137 -29.33 -48.94 -23.09
CA LEU A 137 -28.15 -48.09 -23.31
C LEU A 137 -27.68 -48.26 -24.76
N ASP A 138 -27.77 -47.20 -25.55
CA ASP A 138 -27.18 -47.13 -26.88
C ASP A 138 -25.87 -46.34 -26.83
N LEU A 139 -24.90 -46.78 -27.62
CA LEU A 139 -23.62 -46.09 -27.77
C LEU A 139 -23.67 -45.29 -29.06
N ILE A 140 -23.31 -44.01 -28.99
CA ILE A 140 -23.28 -43.12 -30.15
C ILE A 140 -21.83 -42.69 -30.38
N LYS A 141 -21.32 -42.92 -31.59
CA LYS A 141 -20.02 -42.39 -32.03
C LYS A 141 -20.24 -41.05 -32.71
N LEU A 142 -19.63 -40.00 -32.16
CA LEU A 142 -19.70 -38.66 -32.71
C LEU A 142 -19.08 -38.59 -34.10
N ARG A 143 -19.72 -37.82 -34.98
CA ARG A 143 -19.15 -37.45 -36.29
C ARG A 143 -17.89 -36.59 -36.06
N ALA A 144 -16.95 -36.60 -36.99
CA ALA A 144 -15.70 -35.85 -36.85
C ALA A 144 -15.78 -34.44 -37.45
N GLY A 145 -15.07 -33.48 -36.85
CA GLY A 145 -14.82 -32.16 -37.43
C GLY A 145 -16.09 -31.34 -37.69
N ALA A 146 -16.22 -30.81 -38.91
CA ALA A 146 -17.26 -29.87 -39.29
C ALA A 146 -18.69 -30.44 -39.15
N ASP A 147 -18.88 -31.75 -39.35
CA ASP A 147 -20.20 -32.37 -39.26
C ASP A 147 -20.76 -32.36 -37.83
N TYR A 148 -19.91 -32.58 -36.82
CA TYR A 148 -20.30 -32.42 -35.41
C TYR A 148 -20.60 -30.96 -35.05
N ASN A 149 -19.88 -30.03 -35.67
CA ASN A 149 -20.03 -28.59 -35.41
C ASN A 149 -21.25 -27.97 -36.10
N ARG A 150 -21.99 -28.69 -36.95
CA ARG A 150 -23.26 -28.23 -37.54
C ARG A 150 -24.32 -27.88 -36.50
N ARG A 151 -24.22 -28.39 -35.27
CA ARG A 151 -25.06 -27.97 -34.14
C ARG A 151 -24.97 -26.47 -33.82
N PHE A 152 -23.93 -25.78 -34.29
CA PHE A 152 -23.77 -24.33 -34.18
C PHE A 152 -24.13 -23.57 -35.47
N ALA A 153 -24.67 -24.23 -36.50
CA ALA A 153 -24.88 -23.58 -37.80
C ALA A 153 -25.83 -22.38 -37.71
N ASN A 154 -26.88 -22.46 -36.87
CA ASN A 154 -27.86 -21.38 -36.73
C ASN A 154 -27.25 -20.14 -36.04
N VAL A 155 -26.49 -20.32 -34.95
CA VAL A 155 -25.80 -19.22 -34.29
C VAL A 155 -24.68 -18.63 -35.14
N GLN A 156 -23.92 -19.47 -35.86
CA GLN A 156 -22.90 -19.00 -36.80
C GLN A 156 -23.51 -18.12 -37.89
N ARG A 157 -24.64 -18.55 -38.47
CA ARG A 157 -25.39 -17.77 -39.49
C ARG A 157 -25.83 -16.42 -38.94
N PHE A 158 -26.32 -16.38 -37.70
CA PHE A 158 -26.69 -15.13 -37.04
C PHE A 158 -25.49 -14.18 -36.89
N LEU A 159 -24.37 -14.67 -36.35
CA LEU A 159 -23.16 -13.86 -36.14
C LEU A 159 -22.61 -13.32 -37.46
N GLU A 160 -22.56 -14.14 -38.51
CA GLU A 160 -22.14 -13.73 -39.85
C GLU A 160 -23.04 -12.65 -40.43
N ARG A 161 -24.36 -12.79 -40.30
CA ARG A 161 -25.33 -11.81 -40.78
C ARG A 161 -25.25 -10.50 -40.00
N PHE A 162 -25.13 -10.56 -38.68
CA PHE A 162 -25.10 -9.37 -37.83
C PHE A 162 -23.82 -8.54 -38.05
N TYR A 163 -22.64 -9.18 -38.01
CA TYR A 163 -21.37 -8.45 -38.15
C TYR A 163 -20.97 -8.19 -39.61
N GLY A 164 -21.29 -9.10 -40.54
CA GLY A 164 -20.77 -9.06 -41.90
C GLY A 164 -19.24 -8.97 -41.91
N ASP A 165 -18.69 -8.05 -42.71
CA ASP A 165 -17.24 -7.80 -42.78
C ASP A 165 -16.72 -6.80 -41.73
N SER A 166 -17.59 -6.26 -40.87
CA SER A 166 -17.26 -5.14 -39.98
C SER A 166 -16.16 -5.46 -38.96
N LEU A 167 -15.99 -6.74 -38.57
CA LEU A 167 -14.97 -7.16 -37.62
C LEU A 167 -13.58 -7.35 -38.24
N LYS A 168 -13.47 -7.62 -39.55
CA LYS A 168 -12.21 -8.02 -40.21
C LYS A 168 -11.08 -6.95 -40.23
N PRO A 169 -11.34 -5.63 -40.19
CA PRO A 169 -10.26 -4.64 -40.25
C PRO A 169 -9.27 -4.70 -39.09
N LEU A 170 -9.75 -5.00 -37.88
CA LEU A 170 -8.95 -4.99 -36.65
C LEU A 170 -9.19 -6.22 -35.76
N GLY A 171 -10.29 -6.93 -35.95
CA GLY A 171 -10.70 -8.09 -35.18
C GLY A 171 -10.89 -9.33 -36.04
N ARG A 172 -11.70 -10.27 -35.54
CA ARG A 172 -11.92 -11.58 -36.15
C ARG A 172 -13.31 -12.13 -35.78
N PRO A 173 -14.11 -12.66 -36.72
CA PRO A 173 -15.37 -13.32 -36.41
C PRO A 173 -15.17 -14.73 -35.84
N PHE A 174 -16.23 -15.28 -35.26
CA PHE A 174 -16.30 -16.69 -34.88
C PHE A 174 -16.28 -17.62 -36.11
N GLY A 175 -15.63 -18.78 -35.97
CA GLY A 175 -15.71 -19.91 -36.92
C GLY A 175 -16.23 -21.18 -36.25
N LEU A 176 -17.43 -21.15 -35.68
CA LEU A 176 -17.97 -22.23 -34.84
C LEU A 176 -18.21 -23.53 -35.61
N THR A 177 -18.49 -23.45 -36.90
CA THR A 177 -18.72 -24.60 -37.79
C THR A 177 -17.45 -25.17 -38.40
N ASP A 178 -16.29 -24.51 -38.20
CA ASP A 178 -15.01 -24.98 -38.73
C ASP A 178 -14.59 -26.28 -38.04
N ALA A 179 -13.99 -27.20 -38.80
CA ALA A 179 -13.45 -28.45 -38.26
C ALA A 179 -12.24 -28.20 -37.34
N ASN A 180 -11.49 -27.13 -37.58
CA ASN A 180 -10.37 -26.70 -36.76
C ASN A 180 -10.88 -25.89 -35.57
N GLU A 181 -10.83 -26.50 -34.39
CA GLU A 181 -11.25 -25.88 -33.13
C GLU A 181 -10.48 -24.59 -32.79
N ARG A 182 -9.30 -24.34 -33.39
CA ARG A 182 -8.58 -23.06 -33.26
C ARG A 182 -9.39 -21.87 -33.76
N GLU A 183 -10.44 -22.10 -34.54
CA GLU A 183 -11.28 -21.05 -35.10
C GLU A 183 -12.47 -20.65 -34.19
N HIS A 184 -12.72 -21.37 -33.10
CA HIS A 184 -13.93 -21.26 -32.24
C HIS A 184 -13.86 -20.11 -31.21
N TRP A 185 -13.39 -18.94 -31.64
CA TRP A 185 -13.32 -17.71 -30.85
C TRP A 185 -13.56 -16.49 -31.74
N SER A 186 -13.79 -15.30 -31.16
CA SER A 186 -13.85 -14.02 -31.89
C SER A 186 -12.97 -12.96 -31.21
N ALA A 187 -12.61 -11.90 -31.94
CA ALA A 187 -11.95 -10.72 -31.40
C ALA A 187 -12.61 -9.44 -31.89
N HIS A 188 -12.85 -8.52 -30.96
CA HIS A 188 -13.32 -7.16 -31.19
C HIS A 188 -12.26 -6.21 -30.62
N VAL A 189 -11.56 -5.47 -31.48
CA VAL A 189 -10.34 -4.73 -31.12
C VAL A 189 -10.56 -3.24 -31.31
N PHE A 190 -10.30 -2.48 -30.25
CA PHE A 190 -10.48 -1.03 -30.22
C PHE A 190 -9.17 -0.36 -29.76
N PRO A 191 -8.20 -0.14 -30.68
CA PRO A 191 -6.88 0.38 -30.30
C PRO A 191 -6.93 1.76 -29.64
N LYS A 192 -7.88 2.62 -30.04
CA LYS A 192 -8.08 3.95 -29.45
C LYS A 192 -8.53 3.88 -27.99
N ASP A 193 -9.37 2.90 -27.68
CA ASP A 193 -9.92 2.67 -26.34
C ASP A 193 -9.00 1.77 -25.49
N LYS A 194 -7.88 1.30 -26.05
CA LYS A 194 -6.90 0.39 -25.42
C LYS A 194 -7.55 -0.85 -24.81
N VAL A 195 -8.56 -1.40 -25.49
CA VAL A 195 -9.28 -2.60 -25.07
C VAL A 195 -9.55 -3.53 -26.24
N ALA A 196 -9.54 -4.83 -25.97
CA ALA A 196 -9.96 -5.86 -26.89
C ALA A 196 -10.80 -6.93 -26.18
N PHE A 197 -11.96 -7.25 -26.76
CA PHE A 197 -12.88 -8.28 -26.28
C PHE A 197 -12.73 -9.55 -27.09
N PHE A 198 -12.63 -10.69 -26.41
CA PHE A 198 -12.43 -12.00 -27.01
C PHE A 198 -13.57 -12.92 -26.60
N GLY A 199 -14.39 -13.29 -27.57
CA GLY A 199 -15.49 -14.24 -27.37
C GLY A 199 -14.97 -15.68 -27.44
N PHE A 200 -15.38 -16.52 -26.50
CA PHE A 200 -15.05 -17.93 -26.44
C PHE A 200 -16.29 -18.80 -26.45
N ASN A 201 -16.28 -19.87 -27.26
CA ASN A 201 -17.32 -20.88 -27.23
C ASN A 201 -17.13 -21.83 -26.03
N SER A 202 -17.88 -21.60 -24.95
CA SER A 202 -17.90 -22.51 -23.80
C SER A 202 -18.76 -23.77 -24.01
N CYS A 203 -19.38 -23.92 -25.18
CA CYS A 203 -20.22 -25.06 -25.56
C CYS A 203 -19.44 -26.07 -26.43
N HIS A 204 -18.10 -25.98 -26.48
CA HIS A 204 -17.24 -26.66 -27.45
C HIS A 204 -17.53 -28.17 -27.60
N ARG A 205 -17.99 -28.85 -26.53
CA ARG A 205 -18.41 -30.26 -26.55
C ARG A 205 -19.79 -30.51 -25.93
N ASN A 206 -20.52 -29.43 -25.70
CA ASN A 206 -21.90 -29.47 -25.24
C ASN A 206 -22.77 -30.03 -26.38
N ASP A 207 -23.52 -31.08 -26.06
CA ASP A 207 -24.40 -31.78 -26.97
C ASP A 207 -25.52 -32.53 -26.23
N ARG A 208 -26.47 -33.10 -26.98
CA ARG A 208 -27.64 -33.79 -26.42
C ARG A 208 -27.36 -34.98 -25.50
N TYR A 209 -26.15 -35.51 -25.53
CA TYR A 209 -25.72 -36.64 -24.71
C TYR A 209 -24.72 -36.23 -23.62
N TRP A 210 -24.08 -35.07 -23.77
CA TRP A 210 -23.14 -34.52 -22.83
C TRP A 210 -23.39 -33.03 -22.63
N PRO A 211 -24.07 -32.65 -21.54
CA PRO A 211 -24.36 -31.25 -21.26
C PRO A 211 -23.15 -30.52 -20.65
N GLY A 212 -21.93 -31.06 -20.73
CA GLY A 212 -20.78 -30.47 -20.07
C GLY A 212 -20.25 -29.21 -20.77
N ALA A 213 -19.79 -28.26 -19.98
CA ALA A 213 -19.18 -27.03 -20.46
C ALA A 213 -17.68 -27.21 -20.70
N CYS A 214 -17.14 -26.60 -21.76
CA CYS A 214 -15.71 -26.61 -22.06
C CYS A 214 -15.35 -25.50 -23.05
N ILE A 215 -14.19 -24.86 -22.88
CA ILE A 215 -13.59 -23.98 -23.87
C ILE A 215 -12.40 -24.73 -24.51
N SER A 216 -12.34 -24.77 -25.84
CA SER A 216 -11.20 -25.39 -26.53
C SER A 216 -9.89 -24.68 -26.17
N THR A 217 -8.95 -25.40 -25.58
CA THR A 217 -7.59 -24.89 -25.28
C THR A 217 -6.85 -24.45 -26.54
N ARG A 218 -7.19 -25.04 -27.70
CA ARG A 218 -6.66 -24.65 -29.01
C ARG A 218 -7.18 -23.27 -29.43
N ALA A 219 -8.45 -22.97 -29.19
CA ALA A 219 -9.03 -21.65 -29.42
C ALA A 219 -8.40 -20.60 -28.49
N VAL A 220 -8.22 -20.90 -27.19
CA VAL A 220 -7.54 -19.99 -26.25
C VAL A 220 -6.09 -19.72 -26.67
N SER A 221 -5.38 -20.74 -27.13
CA SER A 221 -4.02 -20.59 -27.65
C SER A 221 -3.97 -19.69 -28.88
N ALA A 222 -4.86 -19.90 -29.86
CA ALA A 222 -4.96 -19.05 -31.05
C ALA A 222 -5.34 -17.59 -30.71
N ALA A 223 -6.29 -17.40 -29.79
CA ALA A 223 -6.69 -16.10 -29.29
C ALA A 223 -5.54 -15.38 -28.59
N ARG A 224 -4.72 -16.09 -27.80
CA ARG A 224 -3.50 -15.55 -27.18
C ARG A 224 -2.49 -15.11 -28.23
N ASP A 225 -2.24 -15.93 -29.24
CA ASP A 225 -1.28 -15.64 -30.29
C ASP A 225 -1.70 -14.35 -31.04
N PHE A 226 -3.01 -14.17 -31.29
CA PHE A 226 -3.57 -12.92 -31.81
C PHE A 226 -3.46 -11.76 -30.80
N ALA A 227 -3.82 -11.96 -29.54
CA ALA A 227 -3.74 -10.92 -28.51
C ALA A 227 -2.32 -10.41 -28.28
N ASN A 228 -1.31 -11.25 -28.54
CA ASN A 228 0.11 -10.88 -28.47
C ASN A 228 0.59 -10.04 -29.65
N SER A 229 -0.14 -9.97 -30.76
CA SER A 229 0.16 -9.04 -31.85
C SER A 229 -0.39 -7.63 -31.60
N LEU A 230 -1.27 -7.46 -30.61
CA LEU A 230 -1.81 -6.16 -30.18
C LEU A 230 -0.79 -5.41 -29.29
N ASP A 231 -1.02 -4.11 -29.11
CA ASP A 231 -0.20 -3.29 -28.21
C ASP A 231 -0.19 -3.87 -26.79
N ARG A 232 0.97 -3.81 -26.12
CA ARG A 232 1.17 -4.40 -24.77
C ARG A 232 0.25 -3.81 -23.70
N ASP A 233 -0.18 -2.57 -23.87
CA ASP A 233 -1.08 -1.85 -22.96
C ASP A 233 -2.57 -2.11 -23.25
N THR A 234 -2.90 -2.94 -24.25
CA THR A 234 -4.28 -3.29 -24.57
C THR A 234 -4.86 -4.24 -23.52
N LEU A 235 -5.92 -3.81 -22.83
CA LEU A 235 -6.65 -4.66 -21.89
C LEU A 235 -7.35 -5.80 -22.65
N ARG A 236 -7.09 -7.04 -22.21
CA ARG A 236 -7.67 -8.26 -22.76
C ARG A 236 -8.87 -8.71 -21.92
N VAL A 237 -10.06 -8.62 -22.49
CA VAL A 237 -11.32 -9.05 -21.87
C VAL A 237 -11.80 -10.33 -22.53
N ALA A 238 -12.08 -11.37 -21.75
CA ALA A 238 -12.67 -12.63 -22.21
C ALA A 238 -14.20 -12.60 -21.98
N VAL A 239 -14.96 -13.17 -22.92
CA VAL A 239 -16.41 -13.31 -22.82
C VAL A 239 -16.76 -14.75 -23.16
N TRP A 240 -17.57 -15.41 -22.34
CA TRP A 240 -18.07 -16.77 -22.56
C TRP A 240 -19.45 -16.93 -21.89
N HIS A 241 -20.04 -18.13 -21.90
CA HIS A 241 -21.38 -18.33 -21.34
C HIS A 241 -21.40 -19.09 -19.99
N HIS A 242 -20.91 -20.32 -19.95
CA HIS A 242 -21.06 -21.19 -18.77
C HIS A 242 -20.33 -20.64 -17.52
N GLY A 243 -21.01 -20.71 -16.36
CA GLY A 243 -20.46 -20.33 -15.05
C GLY A 243 -19.67 -21.46 -14.36
N PHE A 244 -19.46 -21.31 -13.04
CA PHE A 244 -18.66 -22.26 -12.22
C PHE A 244 -19.48 -23.21 -11.35
N THR A 245 -20.79 -23.07 -11.38
CA THR A 245 -21.71 -23.81 -10.53
C THR A 245 -22.81 -24.39 -11.37
N SER A 246 -23.08 -25.67 -11.16
CA SER A 246 -24.19 -26.41 -11.74
C SER A 246 -24.96 -27.14 -10.64
N GLU A 247 -26.09 -27.75 -11.01
CA GLU A 247 -26.75 -28.72 -10.14
C GLU A 247 -25.82 -29.88 -9.78
N ARG A 248 -25.95 -30.40 -8.55
CA ARG A 248 -25.13 -31.49 -8.05
C ARG A 248 -25.17 -32.69 -9.00
N GLY A 249 -24.03 -33.01 -9.61
CA GLY A 249 -23.86 -34.15 -10.52
C GLY A 249 -23.97 -33.82 -12.00
N ARG A 250 -24.29 -32.57 -12.39
CA ARG A 250 -24.25 -32.13 -13.79
C ARG A 250 -22.88 -31.54 -14.16
N PRO A 251 -22.27 -31.92 -15.29
CA PRO A 251 -21.00 -31.36 -15.76
C PRO A 251 -21.11 -29.97 -16.42
N ASP A 252 -22.27 -29.31 -16.28
CA ASP A 252 -22.65 -28.06 -16.96
C ASP A 252 -22.04 -26.82 -16.28
N TYR A 253 -20.72 -26.79 -16.16
CA TYR A 253 -19.97 -25.69 -15.56
C TYR A 253 -18.51 -25.75 -16.01
N LEU A 254 -17.86 -24.59 -16.09
CA LEU A 254 -16.43 -24.52 -16.35
C LEU A 254 -15.63 -24.85 -15.09
N THR A 255 -14.50 -25.51 -15.29
CA THR A 255 -13.57 -25.81 -14.21
C THR A 255 -12.63 -24.64 -13.96
N LEU A 256 -11.98 -24.62 -12.79
CA LEU A 256 -10.91 -23.65 -12.51
C LEU A 256 -9.73 -23.78 -13.48
N GLN A 257 -9.53 -24.94 -14.10
CA GLN A 257 -8.49 -25.15 -15.10
C GLN A 257 -8.78 -24.39 -16.40
N ASP A 258 -10.04 -24.31 -16.82
CA ASP A 258 -10.46 -23.56 -18.00
C ASP A 258 -10.17 -22.06 -17.82
N VAL A 259 -10.52 -21.50 -16.65
CA VAL A 259 -10.20 -20.12 -16.28
C VAL A 259 -8.69 -19.90 -16.17
N GLY A 260 -7.97 -20.86 -15.59
CA GLY A 260 -6.51 -20.84 -15.51
C GLY A 260 -5.85 -20.70 -16.88
N THR A 261 -6.44 -21.33 -17.90
CA THR A 261 -5.96 -21.25 -19.29
C THR A 261 -6.17 -19.85 -19.88
N LEU A 262 -7.34 -19.25 -19.66
CA LEU A 262 -7.61 -17.85 -20.05
C LEU A 262 -6.68 -16.87 -19.31
N TYR A 263 -6.52 -17.03 -18.01
CA TYR A 263 -5.62 -16.21 -17.22
C TYR A 263 -4.16 -16.29 -17.72
N ALA A 264 -3.67 -17.50 -17.99
CA ALA A 264 -2.34 -17.74 -18.55
C ALA A 264 -2.16 -17.18 -19.97
N ALA A 265 -3.26 -17.04 -20.73
CA ALA A 265 -3.29 -16.37 -22.02
C ALA A 265 -3.26 -14.82 -21.92
N GLY A 266 -3.23 -14.27 -20.70
CA GLY A 266 -3.10 -12.83 -20.46
C GLY A 266 -4.43 -12.10 -20.30
N PHE A 267 -5.56 -12.80 -20.29
CA PHE A 267 -6.87 -12.19 -19.99
C PHE A 267 -6.92 -11.75 -18.52
N ARG A 268 -7.62 -10.63 -18.24
CA ARG A 268 -7.71 -10.03 -16.89
C ARG A 268 -9.13 -9.77 -16.42
N VAL A 269 -10.07 -9.62 -17.33
CA VAL A 269 -11.50 -9.49 -17.05
C VAL A 269 -12.24 -10.55 -17.86
N GLY A 270 -13.24 -11.17 -17.25
CA GLY A 270 -14.09 -12.20 -17.82
C GLY A 270 -15.56 -11.86 -17.64
N PHE A 271 -16.38 -12.01 -18.68
CA PHE A 271 -17.83 -11.88 -18.62
C PHE A 271 -18.50 -13.22 -18.91
N HIS A 272 -19.47 -13.63 -18.08
CA HIS A 272 -20.26 -14.85 -18.31
C HIS A 272 -21.73 -14.78 -17.87
N GLY A 273 -22.49 -15.83 -18.19
CA GLY A 273 -23.91 -16.02 -17.92
C GLY A 273 -24.23 -17.35 -17.22
N HIS A 274 -25.31 -18.00 -17.66
CA HIS A 274 -25.71 -19.39 -17.34
C HIS A 274 -26.24 -19.63 -15.92
N THR A 275 -25.70 -18.96 -14.89
CA THR A 275 -26.13 -19.17 -13.50
C THR A 275 -27.45 -18.47 -13.15
N HIS A 276 -28.01 -17.68 -14.08
CA HIS A 276 -29.26 -16.92 -13.93
C HIS A 276 -29.32 -16.04 -12.67
N GLN A 277 -28.15 -15.72 -12.13
CA GLN A 277 -27.95 -14.93 -10.93
C GLN A 277 -26.59 -14.27 -11.03
N GLU A 278 -26.53 -13.02 -10.61
CA GLU A 278 -25.27 -12.33 -10.44
C GLU A 278 -24.33 -13.08 -9.47
N SER A 279 -23.10 -13.30 -9.92
CA SER A 279 -22.03 -13.89 -9.15
C SER A 279 -20.69 -13.28 -9.53
N SER A 280 -20.64 -11.94 -9.62
CA SER A 280 -19.39 -11.21 -9.83
C SER A 280 -18.42 -11.55 -8.70
N LYS A 281 -17.31 -12.18 -9.08
CA LYS A 281 -16.33 -12.76 -8.18
C LYS A 281 -14.95 -12.35 -8.66
N LEU A 282 -14.15 -11.86 -7.73
CA LEU A 282 -12.72 -11.77 -7.93
C LEU A 282 -12.15 -13.19 -7.79
N VAL A 283 -11.68 -13.77 -8.90
CA VAL A 283 -10.93 -15.02 -8.86
C VAL A 283 -9.47 -14.63 -8.95
N GLU A 284 -8.81 -14.55 -7.81
CA GLU A 284 -7.38 -14.37 -7.85
C GLU A 284 -6.76 -15.69 -8.40
N LEU A 285 -5.72 -15.62 -9.22
CA LEU A 285 -4.97 -16.78 -9.75
C LEU A 285 -3.49 -16.38 -9.77
N PHE A 286 -2.60 -17.18 -9.15
CA PHE A 286 -1.14 -16.97 -9.16
C PHE A 286 -0.67 -15.50 -9.01
N LYS A 287 -1.13 -14.82 -7.95
CA LYS A 287 -0.75 -13.45 -7.53
C LYS A 287 -1.27 -12.26 -8.38
N ASN A 288 -2.00 -12.45 -9.49
CA ASN A 288 -2.76 -11.37 -10.13
C ASN A 288 -4.27 -11.64 -10.11
N ARG A 289 -5.03 -10.58 -10.33
CA ARG A 289 -6.49 -10.56 -10.23
C ARG A 289 -7.13 -10.84 -11.59
N PHE A 290 -7.98 -11.86 -11.66
CA PHE A 290 -8.89 -12.11 -12.79
C PHE A 290 -10.32 -11.81 -12.33
N VAL A 291 -10.90 -10.70 -12.79
CA VAL A 291 -12.26 -10.34 -12.39
C VAL A 291 -13.23 -11.06 -13.30
N ILE A 292 -14.12 -11.85 -12.69
CA ILE A 292 -15.16 -12.56 -13.41
C ILE A 292 -16.50 -11.93 -13.04
N ILE A 293 -17.17 -11.40 -14.04
CA ILE A 293 -18.43 -10.67 -13.94
C ILE A 293 -19.50 -11.55 -14.55
N SER A 294 -20.58 -11.75 -13.80
CA SER A 294 -21.78 -12.38 -14.34
C SER A 294 -22.98 -11.50 -14.07
N THR A 295 -23.96 -11.63 -14.96
CA THR A 295 -25.27 -11.01 -14.78
C THR A 295 -26.32 -12.11 -14.74
N GLY A 296 -27.46 -11.84 -14.11
CA GLY A 296 -28.61 -12.75 -14.17
C GLY A 296 -29.30 -12.72 -15.53
N SER A 297 -30.38 -13.49 -15.64
CA SER A 297 -31.13 -13.59 -16.90
C SER A 297 -32.04 -12.39 -17.14
N LEU A 298 -32.12 -11.99 -18.40
CA LEU A 298 -33.07 -10.97 -18.84
C LEU A 298 -34.46 -11.56 -19.13
N GLY A 299 -34.53 -12.76 -19.70
CA GLY A 299 -35.75 -13.35 -20.29
C GLY A 299 -36.31 -14.62 -19.62
N ALA A 300 -35.58 -15.24 -18.69
CA ALA A 300 -35.99 -16.52 -18.10
C ALA A 300 -37.17 -16.38 -17.13
N ALA A 301 -38.09 -17.34 -17.18
CA ALA A 301 -39.23 -17.44 -16.28
C ALA A 301 -38.81 -17.78 -14.83
N ALA A 302 -39.70 -17.57 -13.86
CA ALA A 302 -39.39 -17.74 -12.43
C ALA A 302 -39.00 -19.17 -12.01
N ASN A 303 -39.47 -20.19 -12.72
CA ASN A 303 -39.16 -21.60 -12.46
C ASN A 303 -37.78 -22.02 -12.99
N GLU A 304 -37.16 -21.22 -13.84
CA GLU A 304 -35.85 -21.47 -14.46
C GLU A 304 -34.76 -20.57 -13.87
N ARG A 305 -35.08 -19.82 -12.81
CA ARG A 305 -34.15 -18.95 -12.07
C ARG A 305 -33.95 -19.46 -10.65
N PRO A 306 -32.82 -19.15 -9.99
CA PRO A 306 -32.63 -19.41 -8.57
C PRO A 306 -33.74 -18.78 -7.72
N GLY A 307 -34.09 -19.44 -6.62
CA GLY A 307 -35.18 -19.00 -5.75
C GLY A 307 -34.97 -17.56 -5.26
N ALA A 308 -36.01 -16.74 -5.39
CA ALA A 308 -36.05 -15.32 -4.98
C ALA A 308 -35.08 -14.37 -5.73
N VAL A 309 -34.71 -14.69 -6.97
CA VAL A 309 -33.93 -13.81 -7.86
C VAL A 309 -34.81 -13.30 -9.00
N GLY A 310 -34.91 -11.97 -9.17
CA GLY A 310 -35.56 -11.25 -10.28
C GLY A 310 -34.79 -11.31 -11.60
N ASN A 311 -35.35 -10.79 -12.70
CA ASN A 311 -34.59 -10.63 -13.95
C ASN A 311 -33.58 -9.50 -13.78
N GLN A 312 -32.39 -9.66 -14.34
CA GLN A 312 -31.26 -8.79 -14.05
C GLN A 312 -30.52 -8.33 -15.32
N PHE A 313 -30.00 -7.12 -15.27
CA PHE A 313 -28.92 -6.66 -16.15
C PHE A 313 -27.86 -5.93 -15.32
N SER A 314 -26.66 -5.80 -15.87
CA SER A 314 -25.56 -5.15 -15.16
C SER A 314 -24.97 -4.01 -15.97
N VAL A 315 -24.63 -2.90 -15.29
CA VAL A 315 -23.83 -1.82 -15.84
C VAL A 315 -22.44 -1.91 -15.22
N VAL A 316 -21.43 -2.09 -16.07
CA VAL A 316 -20.04 -2.26 -15.65
C VAL A 316 -19.23 -1.04 -16.04
N ARG A 317 -18.65 -0.38 -15.04
CA ARG A 317 -17.67 0.68 -15.27
C ARG A 317 -16.27 0.09 -15.16
N LEU A 318 -15.55 0.08 -16.28
CA LEU A 318 -14.18 -0.36 -16.37
C LEU A 318 -13.23 0.86 -16.41
N SER A 319 -12.28 0.89 -15.49
CA SER A 319 -11.21 1.89 -15.38
C SER A 319 -9.85 1.18 -15.29
N PRO A 320 -8.72 1.88 -15.50
CA PRO A 320 -7.39 1.24 -15.52
C PRO A 320 -7.03 0.41 -14.28
N SER A 321 -7.57 0.75 -13.11
CA SER A 321 -7.29 0.09 -11.83
C SER A 321 -8.53 -0.53 -11.16
N THR A 322 -9.73 -0.30 -11.68
CA THR A 322 -10.97 -0.67 -11.00
C THR A 322 -12.06 -1.11 -11.98
N VAL A 323 -12.86 -2.08 -11.53
CA VAL A 323 -14.10 -2.52 -12.16
C VAL A 323 -15.21 -2.34 -11.15
N SER A 324 -16.19 -1.48 -11.44
CA SER A 324 -17.41 -1.39 -10.63
C SER A 324 -18.58 -1.99 -11.37
N VAL A 325 -19.32 -2.88 -10.70
CA VAL A 325 -20.51 -3.54 -11.24
C VAL A 325 -21.73 -3.06 -10.48
N GLU A 326 -22.70 -2.55 -11.23
CA GLU A 326 -24.02 -2.15 -10.74
C GLU A 326 -25.05 -3.11 -11.33
N VAL A 327 -25.77 -3.81 -10.47
CA VAL A 327 -26.74 -4.84 -10.85
C VAL A 327 -28.14 -4.28 -10.65
N TYR A 328 -28.97 -4.38 -11.66
CA TYR A 328 -30.35 -3.95 -11.62
C TYR A 328 -31.23 -5.17 -11.64
N GLU A 329 -32.11 -5.30 -10.65
CA GLU A 329 -33.01 -6.43 -10.50
C GLU A 329 -34.46 -5.96 -10.59
N ARG A 330 -35.26 -6.70 -11.34
CA ARG A 330 -36.72 -6.49 -11.40
C ARG A 330 -37.37 -6.96 -10.10
N THR A 331 -37.97 -6.04 -9.35
CA THR A 331 -38.62 -6.34 -8.06
C THR A 331 -40.14 -6.10 -8.09
N GLY A 332 -40.91 -6.98 -7.41
CA GLY A 332 -42.36 -6.82 -7.21
C GLY A 332 -43.24 -7.02 -8.46
N GLN A 333 -44.57 -6.88 -8.27
CA GLN A 333 -45.56 -6.99 -9.36
C GLN A 333 -45.60 -5.76 -10.28
N ALA A 334 -45.03 -4.62 -9.85
CA ALA A 334 -45.01 -3.37 -10.62
C ALA A 334 -44.00 -3.35 -11.79
N GLY A 335 -43.05 -4.30 -11.83
CA GLY A 335 -42.15 -4.48 -12.97
C GLY A 335 -41.01 -3.46 -13.09
N GLU A 336 -40.76 -2.66 -12.05
CA GLU A 336 -39.65 -1.69 -12.04
C GLU A 336 -38.31 -2.38 -11.73
N TYR A 337 -37.27 -2.01 -12.48
CA TYR A 337 -35.89 -2.38 -12.17
C TYR A 337 -35.34 -1.39 -11.15
N ALA A 338 -34.99 -1.90 -9.98
CA ALA A 338 -34.30 -1.12 -8.95
C ALA A 338 -32.82 -1.52 -8.91
N LEU A 339 -31.97 -0.57 -8.53
CA LEU A 339 -30.58 -0.87 -8.21
C LEU A 339 -30.59 -1.83 -7.01
N GLU A 340 -30.06 -3.04 -7.17
CA GLU A 340 -29.83 -3.91 -6.02
C GLU A 340 -28.80 -3.20 -5.11
N PRO A 341 -28.98 -3.12 -3.79
CA PRO A 341 -28.11 -2.34 -2.88
C PRO A 341 -26.64 -2.78 -2.82
N LYS A 342 -26.16 -3.62 -3.74
CA LYS A 342 -24.81 -4.16 -3.83
C LYS A 342 -24.09 -3.58 -5.05
N ARG A 343 -23.63 -2.34 -4.96
CA ARG A 343 -22.55 -1.89 -5.86
C ARG A 343 -21.29 -2.65 -5.49
N LYS A 344 -20.80 -3.50 -6.38
CA LYS A 344 -19.58 -4.29 -6.15
C LYS A 344 -18.41 -3.61 -6.82
N TYR A 345 -17.38 -3.36 -6.04
CA TYR A 345 -16.11 -2.81 -6.52
C TYR A 345 -15.06 -3.92 -6.51
N PHE A 346 -14.42 -4.11 -7.64
CA PHE A 346 -13.30 -5.02 -7.81
C PHE A 346 -12.08 -4.19 -8.22
N GLU A 347 -11.05 -4.19 -7.38
CA GLU A 347 -9.75 -3.65 -7.75
C GLU A 347 -9.08 -4.58 -8.77
N VAL A 348 -8.76 -4.07 -9.95
CA VAL A 348 -8.07 -4.79 -11.01
C VAL A 348 -6.71 -4.17 -11.20
N ASN A 349 -5.77 -4.60 -10.36
CA ASN A 349 -4.37 -4.31 -10.59
C ASN A 349 -3.91 -5.31 -11.67
N TRP A 350 -3.97 -4.91 -12.94
CA TRP A 350 -3.29 -5.65 -14.02
C TRP A 350 -1.80 -5.33 -14.06
N GLU A 351 -1.36 -4.35 -13.27
CA GLU A 351 -0.05 -4.33 -12.63
C GLU A 351 -0.07 -5.31 -11.43
N PRO A 352 0.91 -6.18 -11.25
CA PRO A 352 0.83 -7.32 -10.34
C PRO A 352 0.74 -6.89 -8.87
N VAL A 353 -0.40 -7.11 -8.20
CA VAL A 353 -0.54 -6.93 -6.74
C VAL A 353 -1.10 -8.20 -6.10
N ALA A 354 -0.32 -8.76 -5.18
CA ALA A 354 -0.52 -10.04 -4.52
C ALA A 354 -1.78 -10.10 -3.62
N ARG A 355 -2.37 -11.29 -3.55
CA ARG A 355 -3.53 -11.68 -2.72
C ARG A 355 -3.22 -11.62 -1.22
N ASP A 356 -4.03 -10.90 -0.45
CA ASP A 356 -4.48 -11.22 0.93
C ASP A 356 -5.12 -10.00 1.62
N GLU A 357 -6.17 -9.37 1.06
CA GLU A 357 -6.86 -8.29 1.83
C GLU A 357 -8.38 -8.43 1.78
N ARG A 358 -8.95 -8.82 2.93
CA ARG A 358 -10.30 -8.41 3.29
C ARG A 358 -10.30 -6.88 3.28
N PHE A 359 -11.14 -6.26 2.45
CA PHE A 359 -11.13 -4.81 2.18
C PHE A 359 -11.00 -3.98 3.47
N VAL A 360 -9.89 -3.26 3.56
CA VAL A 360 -9.68 -2.23 4.57
C VAL A 360 -10.14 -0.91 3.98
N LYS A 361 -11.02 -0.20 4.69
CA LYS A 361 -11.48 1.13 4.25
C LYS A 361 -11.84 2.04 5.40
N ALA A 362 -11.76 3.35 5.17
CA ALA A 362 -12.26 4.39 6.06
C ALA A 362 -13.13 5.39 5.29
N ARG A 363 -14.07 6.08 5.94
CA ARG A 363 -14.70 7.27 5.35
C ARG A 363 -13.75 8.47 5.43
N GLU A 364 -13.15 8.66 6.60
CA GLU A 364 -12.19 9.75 6.84
C GLU A 364 -10.90 9.17 7.41
N HIS A 365 -9.77 9.60 6.87
CA HIS A 365 -8.44 9.33 7.40
C HIS A 365 -7.73 10.67 7.64
N SER A 366 -7.43 10.97 8.91
CA SER A 366 -6.70 12.16 9.30
C SER A 366 -5.35 11.79 9.89
N ARG A 367 -4.32 12.57 9.57
CA ARG A 367 -3.00 12.50 10.17
C ARG A 367 -2.47 13.90 10.41
N ILE A 368 -2.25 14.22 11.68
CA ILE A 368 -1.85 15.55 12.12
C ILE A 368 -0.52 15.44 12.87
N TRP A 369 0.51 16.14 12.38
CA TRP A 369 1.81 16.26 13.02
C TRP A 369 1.86 17.56 13.83
N ASN A 370 1.83 17.45 15.15
CA ASN A 370 1.95 18.58 16.08
C ASN A 370 3.40 18.67 16.59
N VAL A 371 4.11 19.74 16.25
CA VAL A 371 5.55 19.90 16.55
C VAL A 371 5.76 20.78 17.78
N GLY A 372 6.44 20.24 18.79
CA GLY A 372 6.85 20.93 20.02
C GLY A 372 8.13 21.77 19.88
N ASP A 373 8.52 22.44 20.96
CA ASP A 373 9.72 23.30 21.04
C ASP A 373 11.04 22.58 21.26
N ASP A 374 10.95 21.30 21.61
CA ASP A 374 12.02 20.33 21.59
C ASP A 374 12.09 19.58 20.25
N GLY A 375 11.28 19.96 19.25
CA GLY A 375 11.20 19.27 17.97
C GLY A 375 10.79 17.79 18.07
N ILE A 376 10.18 17.39 19.19
CA ILE A 376 9.40 16.16 19.30
C ILE A 376 8.05 16.44 18.64
N THR A 377 7.61 15.50 17.81
CA THR A 377 6.35 15.62 17.07
C THR A 377 5.37 14.60 17.59
N LEU A 378 4.23 15.04 18.11
CA LEU A 378 3.07 14.19 18.39
C LEU A 378 2.28 14.01 17.09
N VAL A 379 2.13 12.78 16.65
CA VAL A 379 1.34 12.45 15.46
C VAL A 379 0.04 11.80 15.86
N GLU A 380 -1.06 12.45 15.52
CA GLU A 380 -2.42 11.96 15.78
C GLU A 380 -2.97 11.32 14.51
N VAL A 381 -3.50 10.10 14.64
CA VAL A 381 -4.12 9.34 13.56
C VAL A 381 -5.57 9.13 13.93
N GLU A 382 -6.47 9.63 13.11
CA GLU A 382 -7.90 9.42 13.28
C GLU A 382 -8.49 8.76 12.04
N LEU A 383 -9.30 7.73 12.27
CA LEU A 383 -10.05 7.03 11.23
C LEU A 383 -11.53 7.04 11.60
N ARG A 384 -12.42 7.41 10.67
CA ARG A 384 -13.88 7.34 10.85
C ARG A 384 -14.51 6.32 9.93
N ASP A 385 -15.53 5.64 10.44
CA ASP A 385 -16.24 4.54 9.77
C ASP A 385 -15.28 3.51 9.17
N PHE A 386 -14.31 3.11 10.00
CA PHE A 386 -13.17 2.29 9.64
C PHE A 386 -13.51 0.81 9.70
N VAL A 387 -13.15 0.09 8.65
CA VAL A 387 -13.30 -1.36 8.52
C VAL A 387 -11.91 -1.94 8.30
N ALA A 388 -11.48 -2.84 9.18
CA ALA A 388 -10.19 -3.53 9.09
C ALA A 388 -10.36 -4.99 9.53
N PRO A 389 -10.80 -5.87 8.62
CA PRO A 389 -11.11 -7.27 8.95
C PRO A 389 -9.85 -8.15 9.03
N VAL A 390 -8.70 -7.63 8.61
CA VAL A 390 -7.36 -8.21 8.75
C VAL A 390 -6.46 -7.23 9.50
N ASP A 391 -5.32 -7.74 9.97
CA ASP A 391 -4.26 -6.89 10.52
C ASP A 391 -3.86 -5.85 9.48
N THR A 392 -3.96 -4.57 9.84
CA THR A 392 -3.90 -3.48 8.88
C THR A 392 -2.81 -2.47 9.27
N PRO A 393 -1.95 -2.02 8.34
CA PRO A 393 -1.01 -0.95 8.61
C PRO A 393 -1.71 0.39 8.76
N ILE A 394 -1.81 0.91 9.98
CA ILE A 394 -2.39 2.23 10.27
C ILE A 394 -1.35 3.36 10.24
N ALA A 395 -0.06 3.03 10.29
CA ALA A 395 1.03 3.94 9.98
C ALA A 395 2.25 3.18 9.46
N VAL A 396 2.95 3.79 8.49
CA VAL A 396 4.27 3.36 8.04
C VAL A 396 5.17 4.58 8.12
N LEU A 397 6.22 4.48 8.91
CA LEU A 397 7.20 5.54 9.06
C LEU A 397 8.36 5.33 8.11
N GLU A 398 8.63 6.35 7.32
CA GLU A 398 9.81 6.45 6.48
C GLU A 398 10.78 7.46 7.12
N PRO A 399 12.09 7.19 7.14
CA PRO A 399 13.08 8.15 7.57
C PRO A 399 13.03 9.45 6.71
N PRO A 400 13.62 10.56 7.19
CA PRO A 400 14.36 10.67 8.44
C PRO A 400 13.47 10.97 9.65
N TYR A 401 13.74 10.23 10.71
CA TYR A 401 13.38 10.46 12.10
C TYR A 401 14.43 9.75 12.96
N ASN A 402 14.65 10.17 14.20
CA ASN A 402 15.67 9.55 15.04
C ASN A 402 15.12 8.40 15.87
N ASN A 403 13.98 8.62 16.52
CA ASN A 403 13.30 7.58 17.27
C ASN A 403 11.78 7.78 17.24
N VAL A 404 11.05 6.74 17.62
CA VAL A 404 9.59 6.69 17.64
C VAL A 404 9.12 6.01 18.92
N GLN A 405 8.04 6.53 19.50
CA GLN A 405 7.36 5.91 20.62
C GLN A 405 5.86 5.97 20.36
N ALA A 406 5.25 4.81 20.11
CA ALA A 406 3.84 4.68 19.84
C ALA A 406 3.03 4.27 21.06
N GLU A 407 1.76 4.65 21.10
CA GLU A 407 0.83 4.04 22.04
C GLU A 407 0.62 2.55 21.67
N PRO A 408 0.70 1.62 22.65
CA PRO A 408 0.56 0.20 22.38
C PRO A 408 -0.85 -0.20 21.96
N ARG A 409 -1.83 0.69 22.16
CA ARG A 409 -3.25 0.45 21.89
C ARG A 409 -3.90 1.66 21.26
N ALA A 410 -4.65 1.44 20.19
CA ALA A 410 -5.56 2.43 19.62
C ALA A 410 -6.87 2.49 20.43
N THR A 411 -7.44 3.67 20.57
CA THR A 411 -8.78 3.88 21.13
C THR A 411 -9.81 3.79 20.02
N THR A 412 -10.87 3.01 20.21
CA THR A 412 -11.94 2.79 19.24
C THR A 412 -13.30 2.97 19.89
N TRP A 413 -14.34 3.09 19.07
CA TRP A 413 -15.73 3.12 19.55
C TRP A 413 -16.09 1.94 20.47
N ARG A 414 -15.49 0.77 20.27
CA ARG A 414 -15.78 -0.46 21.03
C ARG A 414 -14.80 -0.75 22.18
N GLY A 415 -13.82 0.10 22.42
CA GLY A 415 -12.80 -0.09 23.45
C GLY A 415 -11.38 0.15 22.93
N ARG A 416 -10.40 -0.56 23.48
CA ARG A 416 -9.00 -0.45 23.04
C ARG A 416 -8.59 -1.66 22.20
N ARG A 417 -7.81 -1.44 21.14
CA ARG A 417 -7.25 -2.48 20.25
C ARG A 417 -5.74 -2.41 20.22
N ASP A 418 -5.07 -3.55 20.23
CA ASP A 418 -3.61 -3.61 20.22
C ASP A 418 -3.05 -3.15 18.87
N VAL A 419 -1.97 -2.38 18.93
CA VAL A 419 -1.18 -1.94 17.78
C VAL A 419 0.20 -2.54 17.90
N LYS A 420 0.55 -3.41 16.95
CA LYS A 420 1.82 -4.10 16.90
C LYS A 420 2.82 -3.33 16.06
N GLU A 421 4.01 -3.14 16.63
CA GLU A 421 5.15 -2.54 15.92
C GLU A 421 5.93 -3.62 15.14
N GLU A 422 6.20 -3.37 13.86
CA GLU A 422 6.92 -4.27 12.96
C GLU A 422 8.04 -3.54 12.20
N PRO A 423 9.33 -3.89 12.42
CA PRO A 423 10.44 -3.28 11.70
C PRO A 423 10.54 -3.87 10.28
N LEU A 424 10.65 -3.01 9.27
CA LEU A 424 10.73 -3.39 7.85
C LEU A 424 12.16 -3.38 7.29
N GLY A 425 13.16 -3.00 8.09
CA GLY A 425 14.54 -2.75 7.63
C GLY A 425 14.77 -1.32 7.14
N ASN A 426 16.03 -0.92 6.96
CA ASN A 426 16.43 0.45 6.55
C ASN A 426 15.81 1.58 7.38
N ASN A 427 15.69 1.38 8.71
CA ASN A 427 15.02 2.30 9.65
C ASN A 427 13.55 2.60 9.30
N ARG A 428 12.87 1.74 8.53
CA ARG A 428 11.43 1.82 8.30
C ARG A 428 10.69 1.02 9.36
N LEU A 429 9.58 1.57 9.82
CA LEU A 429 8.72 0.95 10.83
C LEU A 429 7.27 0.93 10.34
N ARG A 430 6.55 -0.13 10.67
CA ARG A 430 5.12 -0.26 10.38
C ARG A 430 4.37 -0.55 11.68
N PHE A 431 3.23 0.09 11.84
CA PHE A 431 2.32 -0.14 12.95
C PHE A 431 1.05 -0.83 12.45
N MET A 432 0.87 -2.06 12.89
CA MET A 432 -0.21 -2.95 12.50
C MET A 432 -1.30 -2.94 13.56
N LEU A 433 -2.50 -2.47 13.21
CA LEU A 433 -3.67 -2.66 14.04
C LEU A 433 -4.18 -4.08 13.88
N GLN A 434 -4.39 -4.80 14.97
CA GLN A 434 -4.99 -6.14 14.93
C GLN A 434 -6.37 -6.09 14.27
N GLY A 435 -6.68 -6.97 13.33
CA GLY A 435 -7.95 -7.03 12.59
C GLY A 435 -9.18 -7.31 13.46
N ALA A 436 -10.35 -6.83 13.02
CA ALA A 436 -11.64 -7.11 13.65
C ALA A 436 -12.76 -7.15 12.60
N ASP A 437 -13.66 -8.12 12.73
CA ASP A 437 -14.73 -8.35 11.76
C ASP A 437 -15.83 -7.26 11.77
N LYS A 438 -15.87 -6.40 12.80
CA LYS A 438 -16.89 -5.35 12.95
C LYS A 438 -16.33 -3.97 12.59
N PRO A 439 -17.10 -3.12 11.90
CA PRO A 439 -16.73 -1.73 11.63
C PRO A 439 -16.67 -0.91 12.92
N GLU A 440 -15.73 0.03 12.95
CA GLU A 440 -15.51 1.02 14.01
C GLU A 440 -15.97 2.40 13.55
N ARG A 441 -16.84 3.06 14.33
CA ARG A 441 -17.30 4.43 14.01
C ARG A 441 -16.16 5.45 14.08
N TYR A 442 -15.27 5.27 15.05
CA TYR A 442 -14.05 6.04 15.16
C TYR A 442 -12.93 5.15 15.69
N LEU A 443 -11.71 5.48 15.28
CA LEU A 443 -10.46 5.03 15.84
C LEU A 443 -9.53 6.24 15.97
N SER A 444 -8.91 6.39 17.13
CA SER A 444 -7.88 7.38 17.42
C SER A 444 -6.65 6.67 17.99
N TRP A 445 -5.48 7.04 17.48
CA TRP A 445 -4.20 6.48 17.90
C TRP A 445 -3.10 7.52 17.69
N SER A 446 -2.12 7.54 18.59
CA SER A 446 -1.04 8.51 18.52
C SER A 446 0.34 7.87 18.68
N TYR A 447 1.35 8.56 18.16
CA TYR A 447 2.75 8.23 18.36
C TYR A 447 3.60 9.49 18.34
N HIS A 448 4.72 9.45 19.07
CA HIS A 448 5.71 10.51 19.08
C HIS A 448 6.84 10.18 18.09
N LEU A 449 7.38 11.20 17.45
CA LEU A 449 8.61 11.14 16.66
C LEU A 449 9.63 12.12 17.22
N SER A 450 10.87 11.69 17.37
CA SER A 450 11.95 12.61 17.74
C SER A 450 12.69 13.11 16.51
N ASN A 451 12.86 14.43 16.46
CA ASN A 451 13.70 15.12 15.48
C ASN A 451 13.38 14.81 14.01
N ALA A 452 12.10 14.62 13.71
CA ALA A 452 11.65 14.42 12.34
C ALA A 452 11.63 15.75 11.56
N VAL A 453 11.13 16.83 12.18
CA VAL A 453 10.83 18.09 11.49
C VAL A 453 11.93 19.12 11.77
N ALA A 454 12.36 19.86 10.74
CA ALA A 454 13.26 21.02 10.89
C ALA A 454 12.48 22.29 11.29
N LEU A 455 12.96 23.04 12.28
CA LEU A 455 12.30 24.27 12.73
C LEU A 455 12.81 25.52 11.99
N THR A 456 14.03 25.47 11.46
CA THR A 456 14.69 26.58 10.75
C THR A 456 15.39 26.10 9.49
N GLN A 457 15.70 27.02 8.58
CA GLN A 457 16.43 26.70 7.35
C GLN A 457 17.87 26.22 7.64
N THR A 458 18.54 26.80 8.63
CA THR A 458 19.89 26.34 9.02
C THR A 458 19.86 24.89 9.53
N GLU A 459 18.83 24.47 10.27
CA GLU A 459 18.72 23.09 10.75
C GLU A 459 18.68 22.06 9.63
N LEU A 460 18.13 22.40 8.45
CA LEU A 460 18.14 21.49 7.29
C LEU A 460 19.54 21.06 6.87
N ASN A 461 20.54 21.92 7.09
CA ASN A 461 21.93 21.63 6.77
C ASN A 461 22.62 20.74 7.83
N LEU A 462 22.14 20.79 9.09
CA LEU A 462 22.67 20.01 10.21
C LEU A 462 22.07 18.60 10.25
N LEU A 463 20.79 18.48 9.89
CA LEU A 463 20.07 17.21 9.85
C LEU A 463 20.51 16.35 8.66
N GLU A 464 20.11 15.08 8.69
CA GLU A 464 20.34 14.16 7.57
C GLU A 464 19.58 14.64 6.33
N ARG A 465 20.26 14.65 5.18
CA ARG A 465 19.68 15.16 3.93
C ARG A 465 18.47 14.34 3.54
N ARG A 466 17.40 15.02 3.11
CA ARG A 466 16.14 14.38 2.71
C ARG A 466 16.20 13.69 1.36
N ASP A 467 17.13 14.11 0.50
CA ASP A 467 17.35 13.62 -0.88
C ASP A 467 17.38 12.09 -0.98
N ARG A 468 17.97 11.42 0.01
CA ARG A 468 18.03 9.95 0.07
C ARG A 468 16.65 9.28 0.08
N TRP A 469 15.62 9.89 0.67
CA TRP A 469 14.27 9.32 0.81
C TRP A 469 13.20 10.07 0.01
N TYR A 470 13.50 11.32 -0.33
CA TYR A 470 12.66 12.24 -1.07
C TYR A 470 13.49 12.89 -2.19
N PRO A 471 13.83 12.12 -3.24
CA PRO A 471 14.69 12.60 -4.33
C PRO A 471 14.05 13.73 -5.15
N ASN A 472 12.72 13.82 -5.13
CA ASN A 472 11.94 14.85 -5.85
C ASN A 472 11.67 16.10 -4.99
N LEU A 473 12.19 16.14 -3.75
CA LEU A 473 12.05 17.30 -2.88
C LEU A 473 12.93 18.44 -3.39
N ILE A 474 12.36 19.64 -3.50
CA ILE A 474 13.12 20.84 -3.87
C ILE A 474 14.13 21.17 -2.77
N ASP A 475 15.35 21.52 -3.16
CA ASP A 475 16.39 21.93 -2.21
C ASP A 475 15.92 23.06 -1.29
N GLY A 476 16.23 22.94 0.00
CA GLY A 476 15.82 23.89 1.03
C GLY A 476 14.38 23.72 1.53
N PHE A 477 13.66 22.67 1.10
CA PHE A 477 12.41 22.24 1.71
C PHE A 477 12.65 21.04 2.65
N ASP A 478 11.80 20.91 3.66
CA ASP A 478 11.59 19.69 4.43
C ASP A 478 10.26 19.07 3.99
N VAL A 479 9.99 17.85 4.46
CA VAL A 479 8.79 17.11 4.03
C VAL A 479 8.28 16.17 5.11
N ARG A 480 6.95 16.06 5.18
CA ARG A 480 6.26 14.99 5.90
C ARG A 480 5.29 14.29 4.96
N SER A 481 5.34 12.97 4.95
CA SER A 481 4.65 12.16 3.94
C SER A 481 3.84 11.04 4.56
N HIS A 482 2.80 10.63 3.85
CA HIS A 482 1.98 9.48 4.16
C HIS A 482 1.72 8.67 2.89
N VAL A 483 2.03 7.37 2.93
CA VAL A 483 1.66 6.43 1.87
C VAL A 483 0.31 5.84 2.20
N VAL A 484 -0.67 6.03 1.33
CA VAL A 484 -2.04 5.53 1.50
C VAL A 484 -2.03 4.02 1.31
N ARG A 485 -2.53 3.27 2.30
CA ARG A 485 -2.47 1.80 2.32
C ARG A 485 -3.80 1.10 2.15
N PHE A 486 -4.88 1.84 2.30
CA PHE A 486 -6.23 1.33 2.23
C PHE A 486 -7.14 2.46 1.76
N GLU A 487 -8.31 2.10 1.25
CA GLU A 487 -9.25 3.04 0.67
C GLU A 487 -9.74 4.04 1.72
N ALA A 488 -9.81 5.32 1.35
CA ALA A 488 -10.48 6.34 2.14
C ALA A 488 -11.31 7.24 1.25
N ASP A 489 -12.51 7.67 1.70
CA ASP A 489 -13.26 8.68 0.92
C ASP A 489 -12.57 10.05 1.01
N HIS A 490 -11.93 10.35 2.15
CA HIS A 490 -11.20 11.59 2.39
C HIS A 490 -9.92 11.35 3.19
N LEU A 491 -8.81 11.92 2.72
CA LEU A 491 -7.55 12.02 3.45
C LEU A 491 -7.29 13.46 3.88
N THR A 492 -6.95 13.67 5.14
CA THR A 492 -6.46 14.93 5.68
C THR A 492 -5.05 14.74 6.23
N LEU A 493 -4.09 15.50 5.70
CA LEU A 493 -2.73 15.59 6.22
C LEU A 493 -2.50 17.00 6.74
N ALA A 494 -2.01 17.17 7.95
CA ALA A 494 -1.71 18.49 8.50
C ALA A 494 -0.41 18.52 9.30
N LEU A 495 0.42 19.55 9.11
CA LEU A 495 1.59 19.83 9.92
C LEU A 495 1.37 21.15 10.66
N VAL A 496 1.42 21.08 11.99
CA VAL A 496 1.13 22.18 12.91
C VAL A 496 2.35 22.44 13.78
N PHE A 497 2.89 23.64 13.71
CA PHE A 497 3.89 24.14 14.65
C PHE A 497 3.19 24.79 15.84
N THR A 498 3.42 24.26 17.04
CA THR A 498 2.89 24.86 18.27
C THR A 498 3.51 26.25 18.48
N ASP A 499 2.81 27.14 19.18
CA ASP A 499 3.33 28.49 19.47
C ASP A 499 4.68 28.44 20.20
N ALA A 500 4.86 27.46 21.09
CA ALA A 500 6.11 27.24 21.81
C ALA A 500 7.27 26.83 20.87
N SER A 501 6.97 26.14 19.77
CA SER A 501 8.02 25.63 18.87
C SER A 501 8.80 26.71 18.12
N GLY A 502 8.21 27.90 17.96
CA GLY A 502 8.78 28.97 17.14
C GLY A 502 8.90 28.63 15.64
N GLY A 503 8.47 27.43 15.23
CA GLY A 503 8.48 26.97 13.85
C GLY A 503 7.49 27.75 13.00
N THR A 504 7.89 28.12 11.79
CA THR A 504 7.03 28.84 10.83
C THR A 504 7.24 28.29 9.44
N ILE A 505 6.33 28.61 8.52
CA ILE A 505 6.34 28.17 7.13
C ILE A 505 6.47 29.41 6.23
N ALA A 506 7.50 29.44 5.39
CA ALA A 506 7.67 30.49 4.38
C ALA A 506 6.91 30.16 3.08
N ASP A 507 6.97 28.90 2.67
CA ASP A 507 6.40 28.41 1.42
C ASP A 507 6.09 26.92 1.56
N ALA A 508 5.11 26.41 0.84
CA ALA A 508 4.75 24.99 0.87
C ALA A 508 4.02 24.55 -0.40
N TYR A 509 4.17 23.28 -0.75
CA TYR A 509 3.48 22.68 -1.89
C TYR A 509 3.12 21.22 -1.60
N PRO A 510 2.03 20.70 -2.20
CA PRO A 510 1.74 19.27 -2.15
C PRO A 510 2.67 18.54 -3.12
N MET A 511 3.27 17.44 -2.65
CA MET A 511 4.05 16.54 -3.49
C MET A 511 3.41 15.16 -3.44
N VAL A 512 3.11 14.60 -4.62
CA VAL A 512 2.45 13.30 -4.76
C VAL A 512 3.29 12.41 -5.66
N GLU A 513 3.62 11.23 -5.16
CA GLU A 513 4.51 10.30 -5.84
C GLU A 513 3.93 8.89 -5.83
N ARG A 514 4.23 8.13 -6.89
CA ARG A 514 3.98 6.69 -6.97
C ARG A 514 5.29 5.92 -6.88
N ARG A 515 5.24 4.68 -6.41
CA ARG A 515 6.38 3.76 -6.54
C ARG A 515 6.39 3.19 -7.95
N ASP A 516 7.53 3.31 -8.61
CA ASP A 516 7.82 2.61 -9.86
C ASP A 516 8.98 1.63 -9.61
N GLU A 517 8.89 0.44 -10.20
CA GLU A 517 9.91 -0.59 -10.11
C GLU A 517 10.52 -0.80 -11.51
N GLN A 518 11.70 -0.23 -11.73
CA GLN A 518 12.46 -0.42 -12.97
C GLN A 518 13.74 -1.21 -12.65
N PHE A 519 13.94 -2.32 -13.36
CA PHE A 519 15.15 -3.16 -13.24
C PHE A 519 15.47 -3.65 -11.81
N GLY A 520 14.47 -3.78 -10.94
CA GLY A 520 14.64 -4.22 -9.54
C GLY A 520 15.09 -3.11 -8.58
N GLU A 521 15.13 -1.84 -9.01
CA GLU A 521 15.26 -0.68 -8.13
C GLU A 521 13.92 0.01 -7.94
N GLU A 522 13.45 0.11 -6.68
CA GLU A 522 12.27 0.92 -6.34
C GLU A 522 12.61 2.41 -6.40
N ARG A 523 11.85 3.20 -7.17
CA ARG A 523 11.97 4.66 -7.24
C ARG A 523 10.64 5.36 -7.01
N TRP A 524 10.71 6.58 -6.49
CA TRP A 524 9.55 7.46 -6.36
C TRP A 524 9.45 8.35 -7.58
N GLU A 525 8.35 8.23 -8.32
CA GLU A 525 8.05 9.08 -9.48
C GLU A 525 6.97 10.10 -9.12
N PRO A 526 7.16 11.40 -9.42
CA PRO A 526 6.12 12.40 -9.28
C PRO A 526 4.89 12.08 -10.15
N VAL A 527 3.70 12.39 -9.65
CA VAL A 527 2.43 12.18 -10.40
C VAL A 527 1.73 13.51 -10.62
N ASP A 528 1.99 14.14 -11.76
CA ASP A 528 1.62 15.54 -12.02
C ASP A 528 0.11 15.81 -11.91
N PHE A 529 -0.73 14.98 -12.54
CA PHE A 529 -2.18 15.19 -12.51
C PHE A 529 -2.75 15.16 -11.09
N GLU A 530 -2.19 14.33 -10.21
CA GLU A 530 -2.65 14.15 -8.85
C GLU A 530 -2.11 15.26 -7.94
N GLN A 531 -0.87 15.71 -8.17
CA GLN A 531 -0.33 16.91 -7.53
C GLN A 531 -1.20 18.13 -7.84
N ASP A 532 -1.60 18.31 -9.10
CA ASP A 532 -2.47 19.41 -9.51
C ASP A 532 -3.86 19.33 -8.87
N ARG A 533 -4.42 18.12 -8.73
CA ARG A 533 -5.65 17.87 -7.96
C ARG A 533 -5.48 18.32 -6.50
N CYS A 534 -4.34 18.00 -5.88
CA CYS A 534 -4.04 18.38 -4.51
C CYS A 534 -3.83 19.89 -4.31
N ARG A 535 -3.29 20.62 -5.30
CA ARG A 535 -3.05 22.07 -5.20
C ARG A 535 -4.29 22.87 -4.84
N SER A 536 -5.45 22.48 -5.37
CA SER A 536 -6.73 23.15 -5.13
C SER A 536 -7.27 22.97 -3.70
N HIS A 537 -6.70 22.04 -2.94
CA HIS A 537 -7.11 21.70 -1.59
C HIS A 537 -5.95 21.77 -0.59
N PHE A 538 -4.93 22.57 -0.92
CA PHE A 538 -3.74 22.79 -0.11
C PHE A 538 -3.82 24.15 0.58
N ILE A 539 -3.84 24.14 1.91
CA ILE A 539 -3.99 25.33 2.75
C ILE A 539 -2.64 25.59 3.42
N VAL A 540 -2.11 26.80 3.25
CA VAL A 540 -0.84 27.23 3.84
C VAL A 540 -1.08 28.43 4.74
N GLY A 541 -0.74 28.28 6.02
CA GLY A 541 -0.69 29.32 7.03
C GLY A 541 0.72 29.50 7.59
N LYS A 542 0.89 30.46 8.49
CA LYS A 542 2.21 30.80 9.06
C LYS A 542 2.81 29.66 9.90
N THR A 543 1.99 28.91 10.62
CA THR A 543 2.37 27.82 11.53
C THR A 543 1.65 26.52 11.22
N HIS A 544 0.91 26.46 10.10
CA HIS A 544 0.04 25.34 9.74
C HIS A 544 0.06 25.11 8.24
N VAL A 545 0.21 23.87 7.81
CA VAL A 545 -0.02 23.47 6.42
C VAL A 545 -0.89 22.23 6.38
N GLU A 546 -1.88 22.22 5.50
CA GLU A 546 -2.90 21.17 5.44
C GLU A 546 -3.25 20.82 3.99
N LEU A 547 -3.41 19.52 3.75
CA LEU A 547 -3.85 18.96 2.49
C LEU A 547 -5.10 18.11 2.75
N LYS A 548 -6.19 18.42 2.03
CA LYS A 548 -7.39 17.58 1.97
C LYS A 548 -7.53 16.95 0.61
N VAL A 549 -7.66 15.62 0.55
CA VAL A 549 -7.77 14.90 -0.72
C VAL A 549 -9.04 14.04 -0.71
N PRO A 550 -10.02 14.31 -1.57
CA PRO A 550 -11.13 13.40 -1.80
C PRO A 550 -10.66 12.21 -2.65
N GLY A 551 -10.97 10.99 -2.23
CA GLY A 551 -10.58 9.75 -2.90
C GLY A 551 -9.08 9.66 -3.19
N PRO A 552 -8.20 9.67 -2.16
CA PRO A 552 -6.77 9.41 -2.33
C PRO A 552 -6.52 8.07 -3.03
N ILE A 553 -5.49 8.02 -3.87
CA ILE A 553 -5.11 6.80 -4.61
C ILE A 553 -4.29 5.90 -3.68
N VAL A 554 -4.75 4.66 -3.49
CA VAL A 554 -4.04 3.66 -2.68
C VAL A 554 -2.67 3.35 -3.31
N GLY A 555 -1.64 3.26 -2.49
CA GLY A 555 -0.25 3.05 -2.90
C GLY A 555 0.53 4.33 -3.17
N TYR A 556 -0.14 5.48 -3.34
CA TYR A 556 0.54 6.76 -3.58
C TYR A 556 1.00 7.39 -2.27
N ARG A 557 2.11 8.15 -2.35
CA ARG A 557 2.68 8.93 -1.26
C ARG A 557 2.26 10.38 -1.39
N TYR A 558 1.43 10.84 -0.45
CA TYR A 558 1.02 12.24 -0.35
C TYR A 558 1.89 12.95 0.68
N SER A 559 2.43 14.10 0.31
CA SER A 559 3.45 14.80 1.10
C SER A 559 3.12 16.28 1.26
N LEU A 560 3.38 16.78 2.46
CA LEU A 560 3.42 18.20 2.80
C LEU A 560 4.88 18.65 2.68
N ALA A 561 5.27 19.18 1.52
CA ALA A 561 6.59 19.78 1.35
C ALA A 561 6.52 21.25 1.79
N TYR A 562 7.42 21.67 2.66
CA TYR A 562 7.40 23.03 3.22
C TYR A 562 8.82 23.57 3.44
N ARG A 563 8.98 24.87 3.29
CA ARG A 563 10.21 25.59 3.59
C ARG A 563 10.06 26.25 4.96
N PRO A 564 10.95 25.96 5.94
CA PRO A 564 10.94 26.67 7.21
C PRO A 564 11.03 28.19 7.02
N GLY A 565 10.19 28.92 7.74
CA GLY A 565 10.07 30.37 7.63
C GLY A 565 11.22 31.12 8.31
N ALA A 566 11.66 30.63 9.46
CA ALA A 566 12.81 31.16 10.17
C ALA A 566 14.11 30.71 9.50
N ARG A 567 15.04 31.65 9.25
CA ARG A 567 16.36 31.33 8.71
C ARG A 567 17.17 30.45 9.67
N GLY A 568 17.10 30.73 10.97
CA GLY A 568 18.01 30.16 11.97
C GLY A 568 19.37 30.89 11.97
N LYS A 569 20.22 30.59 12.96
CA LYS A 569 21.58 31.12 13.06
C LYS A 569 22.55 30.13 12.46
N ASP A 570 23.29 30.56 11.44
CA ASP A 570 24.30 29.74 10.77
C ASP A 570 25.39 29.30 11.75
N TYR A 571 25.79 28.03 11.65
CA TYR A 571 26.83 27.47 12.52
C TYR A 571 28.17 28.17 12.24
N PRO A 572 28.78 28.88 13.22
CA PRO A 572 29.90 29.78 12.96
C PRO A 572 31.11 29.09 12.32
N GLU A 573 31.70 29.67 11.27
CA GLU A 573 32.90 29.12 10.61
C GLU A 573 34.09 29.00 11.58
N ALA A 574 34.25 29.97 12.48
CA ALA A 574 35.29 29.92 13.52
C ALA A 574 35.09 28.75 14.49
N ALA A 575 33.83 28.38 14.78
CA ALA A 575 33.50 27.21 15.58
C ALA A 575 33.85 25.92 14.82
N LYS A 576 33.57 25.83 13.51
CA LYS A 576 33.96 24.67 12.67
C LYS A 576 35.47 24.45 12.68
N TRP A 577 36.24 25.52 12.54
CA TRP A 577 37.70 25.44 12.57
C TRP A 577 38.23 24.99 13.93
N THR A 578 37.68 25.54 15.01
CA THR A 578 38.00 25.12 16.39
C THR A 578 37.64 23.65 16.63
N ALA A 579 36.46 23.22 16.21
CA ALA A 579 36.00 21.85 16.36
C ALA A 579 36.92 20.86 15.63
N ARG A 580 37.31 21.17 14.38
CA ARG A 580 38.27 20.37 13.61
C ARG A 580 39.62 20.27 14.33
N ALA A 581 40.13 21.38 14.82
CA ALA A 581 41.40 21.44 15.53
C ALA A 581 41.41 20.59 16.82
N LEU A 582 40.28 20.52 17.53
CA LEU A 582 40.08 19.65 18.68
C LEU A 582 40.01 18.17 18.28
N LEU A 583 39.28 17.84 17.22
CA LEU A 583 39.14 16.47 16.73
C LEU A 583 40.49 15.89 16.29
N GLU A 584 41.30 16.64 15.53
CA GLU A 584 42.61 16.20 15.05
C GLU A 584 43.60 15.88 16.19
N ARG A 585 43.49 16.59 17.32
CA ARG A 585 44.39 16.46 18.48
C ARG A 585 43.92 15.44 19.51
N CYS A 586 42.61 15.22 19.63
CA CYS A 586 42.04 14.45 20.73
C CYS A 586 41.37 13.13 20.28
N CYS A 587 40.78 13.07 19.08
CA CYS A 587 40.01 11.89 18.66
C CYS A 587 40.94 10.73 18.26
N GLY A 588 40.80 9.58 18.95
CA GLY A 588 41.49 8.34 18.58
C GLY A 588 43.03 8.35 18.75
N LYS A 589 43.57 9.29 19.53
CA LYS A 589 45.02 9.38 19.83
C LYS A 589 45.37 8.65 21.14
N PRO A 590 46.58 8.09 21.27
CA PRO A 590 47.04 7.49 22.53
C PRO A 590 47.00 8.51 23.67
N LEU A 591 46.43 8.12 24.81
CA LEU A 591 46.36 8.97 26.00
C LEU A 591 47.78 9.19 26.56
N SER A 592 48.26 10.43 26.49
CA SER A 592 49.45 10.88 27.23
C SER A 592 49.02 11.84 28.35
N THR A 593 49.78 11.88 29.45
CA THR A 593 49.51 12.78 30.58
C THR A 593 49.56 14.26 30.22
N GLN A 594 50.21 14.60 29.10
CA GLN A 594 50.30 15.98 28.60
C GLN A 594 49.27 16.32 27.52
N SER A 595 48.52 15.33 27.01
CA SER A 595 47.54 15.55 25.95
C SER A 595 46.38 16.43 26.44
N LEU A 596 45.82 17.22 25.53
CA LEU A 596 44.64 18.06 25.81
C LEU A 596 43.43 17.21 26.25
N SER A 597 43.25 16.02 25.67
CA SER A 597 42.20 15.07 26.03
C SER A 597 42.28 14.65 27.51
N THR A 598 43.48 14.32 28.02
CA THR A 598 43.67 13.98 29.44
C THR A 598 43.37 15.17 30.36
N LYS A 599 43.88 16.36 30.02
CA LYS A 599 43.65 17.58 30.82
C LYS A 599 42.15 17.93 30.89
N LEU A 600 41.44 17.85 29.76
CA LEU A 600 39.99 18.03 29.71
C LEU A 600 39.25 16.98 30.55
N THR A 601 39.67 15.71 30.45
CA THR A 601 39.08 14.61 31.24
C THR A 601 39.20 14.86 32.74
N GLU A 602 40.37 15.25 33.23
CA GLU A 602 40.60 15.48 34.65
C GLU A 602 39.84 16.71 35.17
N ALA A 603 39.94 17.85 34.50
CA ALA A 603 39.36 19.10 34.98
C ALA A 603 37.82 19.10 34.93
N VAL A 604 37.24 18.62 33.81
CA VAL A 604 35.79 18.52 33.67
C VAL A 604 35.25 17.47 34.66
N GLY A 605 35.91 16.32 34.78
CA GLY A 605 35.51 15.28 35.72
C GLY A 605 35.56 15.76 37.18
N ALA A 606 36.63 16.41 37.61
CA ALA A 606 36.76 16.94 38.96
C ALA A 606 35.69 17.99 39.29
N SER A 607 35.31 18.81 38.31
CA SER A 607 34.27 19.84 38.47
C SER A 607 32.89 19.22 38.64
N ILE A 608 32.53 18.22 37.83
CA ILE A 608 31.27 17.49 37.97
C ILE A 608 31.21 16.79 39.33
N PHE A 609 32.30 16.13 39.75
CA PHE A 609 32.37 15.47 41.05
C PHE A 609 32.06 16.45 42.18
N LYS A 610 32.78 17.59 42.22
CA LYS A 610 32.62 18.61 43.27
C LYS A 610 31.17 19.12 43.33
N ILE A 611 30.58 19.45 42.17
CA ILE A 611 29.21 19.99 42.09
C ILE A 611 28.19 18.93 42.52
N ALA A 612 28.28 17.70 42.01
CA ALA A 612 27.33 16.64 42.30
C ALA A 612 27.36 16.22 43.79
N THR A 613 28.56 16.13 44.39
CA THR A 613 28.71 15.78 45.82
C THR A 613 28.26 16.89 46.78
N ALA A 614 28.23 18.14 46.32
CA ALA A 614 27.73 19.27 47.11
C ALA A 614 26.19 19.36 47.12
N SER A 615 25.50 18.55 46.31
CA SER A 615 24.04 18.53 46.24
C SER A 615 23.40 17.76 47.42
N PRO A 616 22.15 18.09 47.81
CA PRO A 616 21.45 17.41 48.90
C PRO A 616 21.29 15.90 48.71
N TRP A 617 21.24 15.44 47.45
CA TRP A 617 21.05 14.02 47.09
C TRP A 617 22.35 13.20 47.13
N GLY A 618 23.50 13.86 47.28
CA GLY A 618 24.79 13.21 47.49
C GLY A 618 25.04 12.78 48.95
N ALA A 619 24.23 13.23 49.91
CA ALA A 619 24.63 13.31 51.32
C ALA A 619 24.42 12.05 52.21
N GLN A 620 24.32 10.83 51.67
CA GLN A 620 24.28 9.60 52.49
C GLN A 620 25.34 8.55 52.12
N THR A 621 25.77 7.83 53.16
CA THR A 621 27.07 7.16 53.40
C THR A 621 27.42 5.97 52.51
N ALA A 622 28.50 6.08 51.74
CA ALA A 622 29.44 5.00 51.42
C ALA A 622 30.79 5.62 50.96
N PRO A 623 31.94 4.95 51.15
CA PRO A 623 33.26 5.54 50.87
C PRO A 623 33.53 5.68 49.37
N ILE A 624 34.37 6.66 49.07
CA ILE A 624 34.95 7.02 47.77
C ILE A 624 35.50 5.79 47.06
N SER A 625 34.96 5.44 45.88
CA SER A 625 35.61 4.50 44.98
C SER A 625 36.90 5.13 44.45
N ARG A 626 38.03 4.40 44.56
CA ARG A 626 39.36 4.80 44.05
C ARG A 626 39.44 4.82 42.50
N GLY A 627 38.34 5.02 41.78
CA GLY A 627 38.20 4.54 40.39
C GLY A 627 37.69 5.49 39.30
N GLY A 628 37.35 6.76 39.57
CA GLY A 628 36.86 7.69 38.53
C GLY A 628 35.67 8.56 38.97
N LEU A 629 35.09 9.34 38.04
CA LEU A 629 33.93 10.22 38.30
C LEU A 629 32.65 9.42 38.63
N LEU A 630 32.41 8.33 37.90
CA LEU A 630 31.28 7.42 38.07
C LEU A 630 31.78 6.04 38.50
N GLY A 631 30.89 5.14 38.91
CA GLY A 631 31.24 3.76 39.23
C GLY A 631 31.75 2.98 38.00
N GLU A 632 32.18 1.73 38.19
CA GLU A 632 32.65 0.86 37.09
C GLU A 632 31.57 0.65 36.01
N ARG A 633 30.30 0.80 36.38
CA ARG A 633 29.17 0.73 35.46
C ARG A 633 28.72 2.08 34.90
N GLY A 634 29.38 3.18 35.24
CA GLY A 634 29.18 4.49 34.63
C GLY A 634 30.15 4.76 33.48
N SER A 635 29.80 5.72 32.64
CA SER A 635 30.69 6.28 31.62
C SER A 635 30.31 7.72 31.32
N TRP A 636 31.29 8.57 31.02
CA TRP A 636 31.05 9.93 30.59
C TRP A 636 32.05 10.38 29.54
N MET A 637 31.63 11.21 28.61
CA MET A 637 32.46 11.67 27.49
C MET A 637 32.06 13.06 27.01
N GLY A 638 33.06 13.85 26.65
CA GLY A 638 32.90 15.06 25.86
C GLY A 638 32.98 14.73 24.37
N MET A 639 31.99 15.20 23.61
CA MET A 639 31.87 14.99 22.18
C MET A 639 31.82 16.33 21.45
N ILE A 640 32.49 16.44 20.31
CA ILE A 640 32.55 17.65 19.48
C ILE A 640 31.94 17.37 18.11
N TRP A 641 31.23 18.36 17.57
CA TRP A 641 30.58 18.26 16.26
C TRP A 641 31.61 18.34 15.12
N ASP A 642 31.72 17.26 14.35
CA ASP A 642 32.43 17.25 13.09
C ASP A 642 31.47 17.67 11.97
N SER A 643 31.65 18.89 11.45
CA SER A 643 30.80 19.42 10.36
C SER A 643 30.95 18.67 9.03
N GLN A 644 32.08 17.99 8.79
CA GLN A 644 32.32 17.23 7.58
C GLN A 644 31.64 15.85 7.67
N LEU A 645 31.78 15.18 8.83
CA LEU A 645 31.12 13.90 9.07
C LEU A 645 29.63 14.04 9.46
N ARG A 646 29.21 15.25 9.86
CA ARG A 646 27.88 15.55 10.43
C ARG A 646 27.54 14.69 11.65
N MET A 647 28.53 14.49 12.54
CA MET A 647 28.40 13.66 13.72
C MET A 647 29.15 14.27 14.92
N LEU A 648 28.62 14.07 16.11
CA LEU A 648 29.31 14.24 17.38
C LEU A 648 30.33 13.11 17.56
N CYS A 649 31.59 13.48 17.80
CA CYS A 649 32.71 12.55 17.97
C CYS A 649 33.36 12.72 19.35
N PRO A 650 33.62 11.63 20.10
CA PRO A 650 34.22 11.69 21.42
C PRO A 650 35.67 12.17 21.33
N ILE A 651 36.05 13.05 22.25
CA ILE A 651 37.41 13.62 22.32
C ILE A 651 38.05 13.54 23.71
N PHE A 652 37.28 13.46 24.80
CA PHE A 652 37.78 13.31 26.17
C PHE A 652 36.72 12.62 27.06
N GLY A 653 37.11 12.12 28.24
CA GLY A 653 36.21 11.50 29.21
C GLY A 653 36.72 10.19 29.79
N GLN A 654 35.88 9.54 30.61
CA GLN A 654 36.14 8.20 31.15
C GLN A 654 35.07 7.24 30.63
N PHE A 655 35.48 6.43 29.67
CA PHE A 655 34.61 5.48 28.99
C PHE A 655 35.44 4.30 28.48
N TRP A 656 34.75 3.21 28.18
CA TRP A 656 35.37 1.99 27.69
C TRP A 656 36.01 2.23 26.31
N PRO A 657 37.15 1.60 25.98
CA PRO A 657 37.83 1.81 24.69
C PRO A 657 36.91 1.64 23.47
N GLN A 658 35.92 0.74 23.54
CA GLN A 658 34.95 0.51 22.46
C GLN A 658 34.03 1.74 22.23
N SER A 659 33.80 2.55 23.25
CA SER A 659 32.96 3.75 23.18
C SER A 659 33.62 4.94 22.46
N TRP A 660 34.92 4.86 22.09
CA TRP A 660 35.53 5.82 21.15
C TRP A 660 34.87 5.83 19.77
N SER A 661 34.17 4.74 19.42
CA SER A 661 33.40 4.64 18.19
C SER A 661 31.96 5.19 18.31
N ALA A 662 31.53 5.60 19.51
CA ALA A 662 30.21 6.19 19.70
C ALA A 662 30.13 7.51 18.93
N ARG A 663 29.16 7.64 18.03
CA ARG A 663 28.92 8.86 17.26
C ARG A 663 27.43 9.13 17.18
N PHE A 664 27.03 10.39 17.27
CA PHE A 664 25.63 10.81 17.23
C PHE A 664 25.42 11.87 16.16
N SER A 665 24.42 11.72 15.30
CA SER A 665 24.02 12.79 14.38
C SER A 665 23.30 13.93 15.13
N CYS A 666 23.09 15.07 14.47
CA CYS A 666 22.32 16.16 15.04
C CYS A 666 20.89 15.68 15.40
N GLY A 667 20.47 15.92 16.64
CA GLY A 667 19.20 15.43 17.19
C GLY A 667 19.20 13.95 17.63
N SER A 668 20.21 13.14 17.32
CA SER A 668 20.18 11.68 17.59
C SER A 668 20.65 11.36 19.00
N GLY A 669 19.86 10.55 19.72
CA GLY A 669 20.13 10.28 21.12
C GLY A 669 19.95 11.51 22.01
N VAL A 670 20.13 11.33 23.32
CA VAL A 670 20.13 12.43 24.31
C VAL A 670 21.22 13.45 23.96
N ALA A 671 22.39 12.98 23.52
CA ALA A 671 23.53 13.83 23.14
C ALA A 671 23.25 14.70 21.91
N GLY A 672 22.79 14.11 20.80
CA GLY A 672 22.48 14.87 19.60
C GLY A 672 21.30 15.82 19.78
N HIS A 673 20.31 15.45 20.60
CA HIS A 673 19.19 16.32 20.93
C HIS A 673 19.64 17.54 21.75
N ALA A 674 20.48 17.35 22.77
CA ALA A 674 21.07 18.45 23.53
C ALA A 674 21.89 19.40 22.65
N PHE A 675 22.66 18.84 21.72
CA PHE A 675 23.43 19.60 20.73
C PHE A 675 22.52 20.45 19.84
N ARG A 676 21.47 19.83 19.26
CA ARG A 676 20.57 20.48 18.30
C ARG A 676 19.88 21.70 18.89
N PHE A 677 19.31 21.58 20.08
CA PHE A 677 18.52 22.64 20.70
C PHE A 677 19.35 23.55 21.62
N ASN A 678 20.64 23.27 21.77
CA ASN A 678 21.51 23.98 22.71
C ASN A 678 20.94 24.00 24.16
N LYS A 679 20.18 22.96 24.51
CA LYS A 679 19.51 22.77 25.80
C LYS A 679 20.00 21.46 26.43
N THR A 680 20.07 21.40 27.76
CA THR A 680 20.38 20.14 28.44
C THR A 680 19.28 19.12 28.17
N ALA A 681 19.65 17.91 27.78
CA ALA A 681 18.72 16.81 27.56
C ALA A 681 19.00 15.67 28.55
N ALA A 682 17.95 14.94 28.89
CA ALA A 682 18.02 13.83 29.83
C ALA A 682 17.19 12.64 29.36
N TRP A 683 17.54 11.46 29.87
CA TRP A 683 16.70 10.28 29.84
C TRP A 683 16.82 9.54 31.17
N HIS A 684 15.72 8.95 31.63
CA HIS A 684 15.69 8.14 32.84
C HIS A 684 14.75 6.96 32.66
N ARG A 685 15.17 5.75 33.09
CA ARG A 685 14.44 4.49 32.90
C ARG A 685 13.01 4.54 33.47
N ASP A 686 12.86 5.16 34.64
CA ASP A 686 11.58 5.24 35.34
C ASP A 686 10.69 6.41 34.86
N ALA A 687 11.13 7.20 33.87
CA ALA A 687 10.35 8.31 33.33
C ALA A 687 9.50 7.86 32.13
N GLN A 688 8.18 7.79 32.32
CA GLN A 688 7.20 7.59 31.26
C GLN A 688 6.78 8.95 30.64
N SER A 689 7.75 9.74 30.17
CA SER A 689 7.51 11.04 29.53
C SER A 689 7.66 10.95 28.01
N GLY A 690 7.01 11.87 27.29
CA GLY A 690 7.19 12.03 25.84
C GLY A 690 8.63 12.37 25.45
N THR A 691 9.41 12.99 26.36
CA THR A 691 10.83 13.31 26.18
C THR A 691 11.74 12.09 26.20
N SER A 692 11.32 10.96 26.77
CA SER A 692 12.10 9.72 26.80
C SER A 692 12.38 9.14 25.40
N ILE A 693 11.61 9.55 24.39
CA ILE A 693 11.81 9.17 23.00
C ILE A 693 13.18 9.58 22.44
N VAL A 694 13.83 10.60 22.99
CA VAL A 694 15.15 11.02 22.49
C VAL A 694 16.25 9.99 22.79
N TYR A 695 16.00 9.04 23.71
CA TYR A 695 16.93 7.96 23.98
C TYR A 695 17.05 6.99 22.81
N GLN A 696 18.28 6.70 22.42
CA GLN A 696 18.59 5.71 21.39
C GLN A 696 19.52 4.64 21.99
N PRO A 697 19.14 3.35 21.96
CA PRO A 697 20.02 2.28 22.39
C PRO A 697 21.23 2.15 21.45
N SER A 698 22.33 1.61 21.98
CA SER A 698 23.59 1.49 21.22
C SER A 698 23.39 0.72 19.89
N PRO A 699 24.01 1.15 18.77
CA PRO A 699 23.83 0.53 17.46
C PRO A 699 24.17 -0.98 17.41
N PRO A 700 23.71 -1.73 16.40
CA PRO A 700 23.89 -3.19 16.31
C PRO A 700 25.34 -3.68 16.38
N HIS A 701 26.31 -2.88 15.93
CA HIS A 701 27.74 -3.21 15.99
C HIS A 701 28.36 -3.04 17.39
N HIS A 702 27.62 -2.51 18.36
CA HIS A 702 27.97 -2.49 19.79
C HIS A 702 27.32 -3.64 20.59
N ARG A 703 26.54 -4.54 19.96
CA ARG A 703 25.69 -5.55 20.66
C ARG A 703 26.42 -6.58 21.51
N LEU A 704 27.72 -6.82 21.32
CA LEU A 704 28.46 -7.74 22.18
C LEU A 704 28.51 -7.24 23.65
N PHE A 705 28.28 -5.95 23.89
CA PHE A 705 28.26 -5.32 25.22
C PHE A 705 27.14 -4.26 25.34
N ALA A 706 25.94 -4.54 24.85
CA ALA A 706 24.82 -3.60 24.94
C ALA A 706 24.50 -3.26 26.41
N ARG A 707 24.82 -2.03 26.82
CA ARG A 707 24.66 -1.55 28.19
C ARG A 707 23.22 -1.11 28.43
N GLN A 708 22.69 -1.45 29.60
CA GLN A 708 21.34 -1.03 30.02
C GLN A 708 21.46 0.12 31.00
N TYR A 709 21.57 1.34 30.49
CA TYR A 709 21.65 2.53 31.32
C TYR A 709 20.35 2.72 32.12
N ARG A 710 20.49 3.28 33.32
CA ARG A 710 19.39 3.70 34.19
C ARG A 710 19.05 5.16 33.95
N TRP A 711 20.05 5.99 33.69
CA TRP A 711 19.88 7.40 33.34
C TRP A 711 21.00 7.87 32.39
N ILE A 712 20.69 8.91 31.62
CA ILE A 712 21.61 9.61 30.71
C ILE A 712 21.36 11.11 30.83
N LEU A 713 22.43 11.89 30.86
CA LEU A 713 22.42 13.36 30.80
C LEU A 713 23.35 13.84 29.71
N ALA A 714 22.94 14.86 28.96
CA ALA A 714 23.80 15.54 28.01
C ALA A 714 23.72 17.06 28.17
N PHE A 715 24.86 17.68 28.43
CA PHE A 715 25.00 19.12 28.61
C PHE A 715 25.65 19.73 27.35
N PRO A 716 25.04 20.74 26.71
CA PRO A 716 25.65 21.40 25.57
C PRO A 716 26.88 22.22 25.97
N LEU A 717 27.95 22.10 25.18
CA LEU A 717 29.11 22.98 25.21
C LEU A 717 28.78 24.21 24.37
N ARG A 718 28.13 25.19 24.99
CA ARG A 718 27.59 26.41 24.38
C ARG A 718 28.71 27.26 23.78
N LEU A 719 28.41 27.86 22.63
CA LEU A 719 29.20 28.95 22.07
C LEU A 719 28.83 30.27 22.77
N ALA A 720 29.20 31.41 22.17
CA ALA A 720 28.84 32.70 22.73
C ALA A 720 27.29 32.85 22.78
N PRO A 721 26.72 33.48 23.83
CA PRO A 721 25.26 33.55 24.01
C PRO A 721 24.49 34.08 22.79
N GLU A 722 25.09 35.02 22.06
CA GLU A 722 24.57 35.59 20.83
C GLU A 722 24.48 34.61 19.65
N GLU A 723 25.22 33.50 19.68
CA GLU A 723 25.26 32.50 18.59
C GLU A 723 24.18 31.43 18.75
N GLU A 724 23.59 31.25 19.95
CA GLU A 724 22.57 30.24 20.29
C GLU A 724 22.87 28.81 19.83
N ALA A 725 24.15 28.48 19.64
CA ALA A 725 24.60 27.16 19.20
C ALA A 725 25.60 26.54 20.21
N SER A 726 25.95 25.27 19.99
CA SER A 726 26.94 24.55 20.79
C SER A 726 28.06 23.98 19.90
N ILE A 727 29.28 23.86 20.43
CA ILE A 727 30.39 23.19 19.72
C ILE A 727 30.31 21.65 19.83
N GLY A 728 29.55 21.17 20.81
CA GLY A 728 29.48 19.77 21.18
C GLY A 728 28.70 19.59 22.47
N VAL A 729 28.87 18.44 23.14
CA VAL A 729 28.17 18.10 24.39
C VAL A 729 29.05 17.31 25.35
N VAL A 730 28.74 17.37 26.64
CA VAL A 730 29.25 16.45 27.66
C VAL A 730 28.13 15.47 28.03
N GLY A 731 28.29 14.21 27.65
CA GLY A 731 27.35 13.13 27.95
C GLY A 731 27.79 12.30 29.16
N LEU A 732 26.86 11.99 30.06
CA LEU A 732 27.04 11.13 31.23
C LEU A 732 25.96 10.06 31.25
N ALA A 733 26.33 8.83 31.59
CA ALA A 733 25.39 7.72 31.69
C ALA A 733 25.86 6.70 32.74
N SER A 734 24.93 6.14 33.51
CA SER A 734 25.22 5.01 34.39
C SER A 734 24.09 3.98 34.40
N GLU A 735 24.43 2.71 34.60
CA GLU A 735 23.48 1.61 34.82
C GLU A 735 22.97 1.58 36.26
N GLU A 736 23.63 2.31 37.16
CA GLU A 736 23.42 2.25 38.60
C GLU A 736 23.36 3.65 39.23
N GLU A 737 22.89 3.70 40.48
CA GLU A 737 22.83 4.91 41.32
C GLU A 737 23.52 4.62 42.67
N ASN A 738 24.69 3.97 42.61
CA ASN A 738 25.36 3.43 43.79
C ASN A 738 26.28 4.46 44.45
N THR A 739 26.92 5.33 43.66
CA THR A 739 27.76 6.41 44.16
C THR A 739 26.96 7.69 44.46
N GLN A 740 27.53 8.59 45.26
CA GLN A 740 26.91 9.90 45.56
C GLN A 740 26.67 10.72 44.29
N VAL A 741 27.64 10.72 43.38
CA VAL A 741 27.55 11.41 42.09
C VAL A 741 26.44 10.82 41.23
N GLU A 742 26.36 9.50 41.11
CA GLU A 742 25.32 8.85 40.30
C GLU A 742 23.91 9.08 40.87
N ARG A 743 23.73 9.12 42.19
CA ARG A 743 22.43 9.46 42.79
C ARG A 743 22.00 10.89 42.48
N ALA A 744 22.90 11.85 42.62
CA ALA A 744 22.61 13.25 42.33
C ALA A 744 22.27 13.47 40.85
N LEU A 745 23.08 12.90 39.95
CA LEU A 745 22.87 13.01 38.51
C LEU A 745 21.65 12.21 38.03
N GLY A 746 21.41 11.01 38.56
CA GLY A 746 20.21 10.22 38.27
C GLY A 746 18.92 10.92 38.71
N HIS A 747 18.92 11.53 39.90
CA HIS A 747 17.81 12.35 40.38
C HIS A 747 17.55 13.55 39.46
N LEU A 748 18.60 14.27 39.06
CA LEU A 748 18.49 15.37 38.12
C LEU A 748 17.92 14.92 36.77
N ALA A 749 18.43 13.80 36.23
CA ALA A 749 17.92 13.25 34.97
C ALA A 749 16.43 12.92 35.05
N ARG A 750 15.98 12.31 36.15
CA ARG A 750 14.57 12.03 36.40
C ARG A 750 13.75 13.32 36.45
N ALA A 751 14.19 14.31 37.22
CA ALA A 751 13.48 15.58 37.40
C ALA A 751 13.33 16.37 36.07
N ILE A 752 14.35 16.33 35.21
CA ILE A 752 14.28 16.91 33.85
C ILE A 752 13.23 16.15 33.02
N CYS A 753 13.27 14.82 33.01
CA CYS A 753 12.36 14.01 32.17
C CYS A 753 10.89 14.15 32.59
N THR A 754 10.62 14.28 33.90
CA THR A 754 9.26 14.38 34.43
C THR A 754 8.75 15.82 34.55
N GLU A 755 9.53 16.82 34.10
CA GLU A 755 9.20 18.25 34.24
C GLU A 755 8.93 18.68 35.70
N THR A 756 9.57 18.00 36.67
CA THR A 756 9.39 18.24 38.10
C THR A 756 10.67 18.77 38.74
N LEU A 757 11.32 19.76 38.10
CA LEU A 757 12.52 20.40 38.62
C LEU A 757 12.18 21.21 39.87
N ASP A 758 12.57 20.71 41.04
CA ASP A 758 12.53 21.48 42.28
C ASP A 758 13.64 22.56 42.32
N HIS A 759 13.64 23.40 43.35
CA HIS A 759 14.58 24.52 43.47
C HIS A 759 16.04 24.06 43.47
N GLU A 760 16.35 22.97 44.16
CA GLU A 760 17.70 22.44 44.28
C GLU A 760 18.15 21.78 42.98
N ALA A 761 17.24 21.16 42.23
CA ALA A 761 17.57 20.43 41.00
C ALA A 761 17.80 21.44 39.88
N ALA A 762 16.98 22.50 39.85
CA ALA A 762 17.20 23.64 38.98
C ALA A 762 18.51 24.37 39.29
N LYS A 763 18.91 24.48 40.57
CA LYS A 763 20.20 25.04 40.97
C LYS A 763 21.37 24.16 40.52
N LEU A 764 21.28 22.85 40.76
CA LEU A 764 22.29 21.87 40.34
C LEU A 764 22.47 21.89 38.81
N LEU A 765 21.37 21.93 38.06
CA LEU A 765 21.36 22.07 36.59
C LEU A 765 22.11 23.31 36.13
N ARG A 766 21.75 24.50 36.66
CA ARG A 766 22.40 25.78 36.29
C ARG A 766 23.89 25.77 36.60
N MET A 767 24.29 25.22 37.75
CA MET A 767 25.70 25.11 38.14
C MET A 767 26.48 24.22 37.17
N LEU A 768 25.93 23.06 36.81
CA LEU A 768 26.56 22.15 35.84
C LEU A 768 26.67 22.80 34.46
N GLU A 769 25.60 23.41 33.95
CA GLU A 769 25.62 24.08 32.63
C GLU A 769 26.69 25.18 32.56
N THR A 770 26.82 25.98 33.62
CA THR A 770 27.77 27.10 33.67
C THR A 770 29.21 26.60 33.81
N VAL A 771 29.48 25.77 34.83
CA VAL A 771 30.85 25.35 35.16
C VAL A 771 31.44 24.46 34.07
N LEU A 772 30.65 23.55 33.48
CA LEU A 772 31.13 22.72 32.37
C LEU A 772 31.63 23.55 31.19
N ASN A 773 30.87 24.59 30.82
CA ASN A 773 31.23 25.48 29.74
C ASN A 773 32.49 26.30 30.07
N VAL A 774 32.53 26.92 31.25
CA VAL A 774 33.69 27.73 31.67
C VAL A 774 34.97 26.90 31.74
N VAL A 775 34.93 25.72 32.37
CA VAL A 775 36.09 24.83 32.49
C VAL A 775 36.57 24.33 31.13
N PHE A 776 35.65 23.89 30.27
CA PHE A 776 35.99 23.43 28.92
C PHE A 776 36.67 24.54 28.12
N TRP A 777 36.04 25.73 28.04
CA TRP A 777 36.57 26.83 27.24
C TRP A 777 37.86 27.41 27.81
N THR A 778 38.06 27.41 29.13
CA THR A 778 39.33 27.83 29.76
C THR A 778 40.48 26.94 29.29
N LEU A 779 40.30 25.62 29.34
CA LEU A 779 41.33 24.69 28.88
C LEU A 779 41.59 24.76 27.37
N VAL A 780 40.54 24.92 26.56
CA VAL A 780 40.70 25.06 25.11
C VAL A 780 41.38 26.39 24.73
N ALA A 781 41.12 27.47 25.48
CA ALA A 781 41.66 28.80 25.24
C ALA A 781 43.09 29.01 25.75
N GLU A 782 43.51 28.28 26.79
CA GLU A 782 44.74 28.58 27.55
C GLU A 782 45.75 27.40 27.61
N ALA A 783 45.41 26.21 27.13
CA ALA A 783 46.32 25.07 27.16
C ALA A 783 47.56 25.30 26.27
N LYS A 784 48.74 25.43 26.92
CA LYS A 784 50.05 25.64 26.27
C LYS A 784 50.45 24.53 25.28
N ASP A 785 50.01 23.29 25.52
CA ASP A 785 50.23 22.13 24.64
C ASP A 785 49.00 21.78 23.78
N GLY A 786 48.03 22.71 23.66
CA GLY A 786 46.74 22.51 23.02
C GLY A 786 46.67 23.06 21.60
N LEU A 787 45.81 24.06 21.41
CA LEU A 787 45.62 24.77 20.15
C LEU A 787 46.75 25.78 19.91
N SER A 788 47.09 26.07 18.65
CA SER A 788 48.02 27.16 18.30
C SER A 788 47.45 28.53 18.69
N GLU A 789 48.29 29.55 18.79
CA GLU A 789 47.85 30.91 19.16
C GLU A 789 46.76 31.46 18.22
N SER A 790 46.84 31.13 16.92
CA SER A 790 45.82 31.48 15.93
C SER A 790 44.49 30.76 16.17
N GLU A 791 44.53 29.47 16.55
CA GLU A 791 43.36 28.64 16.87
C GLU A 791 42.72 29.02 18.21
N GLN A 792 43.47 29.62 19.14
CA GLN A 792 42.97 30.03 20.45
C GLN A 792 42.15 31.34 20.43
N ARG A 793 42.21 32.11 19.33
CA ARG A 793 41.55 33.43 19.26
C ARG A 793 40.03 33.35 19.47
N TYR A 794 39.36 32.42 18.80
CA TYR A 794 37.92 32.24 18.94
C TYR A 794 37.52 31.61 20.29
N PRO A 795 38.17 30.54 20.78
CA PRO A 795 37.96 30.04 22.15
C PRO A 795 38.06 31.11 23.24
N ARG A 796 39.05 32.01 23.17
CA ARG A 796 39.20 33.12 24.13
C ARG A 796 38.04 34.10 24.07
N GLN A 797 37.52 34.37 22.86
CA GLN A 797 36.33 35.22 22.69
C GLN A 797 35.10 34.56 23.32
N VAL A 798 34.86 33.28 23.03
CA VAL A 798 33.73 32.52 23.60
C VAL A 798 33.81 32.50 25.12
N LEU A 799 34.98 32.19 25.69
CA LEU A 799 35.20 32.20 27.13
C LEU A 799 34.88 33.57 27.76
N LYS A 800 35.34 34.65 27.12
CA LYS A 800 35.06 36.01 27.60
C LYS A 800 33.56 36.33 27.59
N SER A 801 32.85 35.96 26.52
CA SER A 801 31.39 36.15 26.43
C SER A 801 30.64 35.33 27.47
N LEU A 802 31.04 34.07 27.69
CA LEU A 802 30.42 33.20 28.70
C LEU A 802 30.63 33.74 30.12
N LEU A 803 31.85 34.16 30.47
CA LEU A 803 32.16 34.76 31.76
C LEU A 803 31.42 36.08 31.99
N ALA A 804 31.20 36.87 30.94
CA ALA A 804 30.40 38.09 31.03
C ALA A 804 28.90 37.82 31.22
N SER A 805 28.42 36.65 30.80
CA SER A 805 27.01 36.23 30.91
C SER A 805 26.69 35.42 32.17
N ALA A 806 27.70 34.85 32.83
CA ALA A 806 27.53 34.10 34.06
C ALA A 806 27.21 35.05 35.22
N SER A 807 26.07 34.87 35.87
CA SER A 807 25.75 35.54 37.13
C SER A 807 26.41 34.78 38.29
N ASP A 808 27.45 35.38 38.87
CA ASP A 808 28.31 34.90 39.99
C ASP A 808 28.78 33.43 39.95
#